data_AF-A0AA35XKT4-F1
#
_entry.id   AF-A0AA35XKT4-F1
#
_cell.length_a   1.000
_cell.length_b   1.000
_cell.length_c   1.000
_cell.angle_alpha   90.00
_cell.angle_beta   90.00
_cell.angle_gamma   90.00
#
_symmetry.space_group_name_H-M   'P 1'
#
loop_
_entity.id
_entity.type
_entity.pdbx_description
1 polymer ?
#
loop_
_entity_poly.entity_id
_entity_poly.type
_entity_poly.pdbx_seq_one_letter_code
_entity_poly.pdbx_strand_id
1 'polypeptide(L)'
;MLHQPLVFPQTSLFFTLLVPKICLFPFTVSLSECSLFPHLTPKFHLFAASLCFFPLKFPTFYQHFTVCVTEYFCINPFPTCTGGTPSHTGWAETPHKESVTETPTPHGGKKKRSRWDETPASQRMGGHTPLLSTPIVKTPIVGGNTPNFSGMTPGGAMAMGLATPSPGQMGAMTPEQMQAWRWEKELDERNRPLTDEELDALFPQDGYKILKPPAGYQPIRTPARKLTATPTPMGMSGFRFQMEDNQVKIVDDMQPTGENMPFMKAEDAQYFQKLLDNVDEETLSPEEQKERRIMTLLLKIKNGTPPMRKSALRQITDKAREFGADSLFNQILPLLMSPTLEDQERHLLVKVIDRVLYKLDDLVRPYVHKILVVIEPLLIDEDYYARVEGREIISNLAKAAGLATMISTMRPDIDNMDEYVRNTTARAFAVVASALGIPSLLPFLKAVCHSKKSWQARHTGIKIVQQIAILMGCAVLPHLKSLVEIVENGLVDEQQKVRTITALSLAALAEAATPYGIEAFDSVLVRLWKGIRAHRGKGLAAFLKAIGYLIPLMDNESANYYTREVMVILIREFQSPDEEMKKIVLKVVKQCCMTDGVEPQYIKEEILPHFFRHFWTHRMALDRRNFRQLVDTTVEIANKVGGAEIVSRLVNDLKDDNEQYRKMVMDCIEKVLGNLGAADIDSRLEEQLIDGILYAFQEQTNEDVIMLNGFGVVVTSLGARVKPYLPQICGTILWRLNNKAAKVRQQAADLISRIAAVMHECNEEKLLGHLGVVLYEYLGEEYPEVLGSILGGLKAIVNVIGMTKMTPPIKDLLPRLTPILKNRFA
;
A
#
# COMPACT_ATOMS: atom_id res chain seq x y z
N MET A 1 18.39 -63.93 25.15
CA MET A 1 17.12 -64.12 25.88
C MET A 1 16.77 -62.85 26.62
N LEU A 2 15.47 -62.60 26.71
CA LEU A 2 14.73 -61.41 27.13
C LEU A 2 15.08 -60.75 28.50
N HIS A 3 14.61 -59.49 28.58
CA HIS A 3 14.14 -58.72 29.75
C HIS A 3 15.09 -57.76 30.51
N GLN A 4 14.99 -56.46 30.14
CA GLN A 4 14.62 -55.24 30.92
C GLN A 4 14.55 -55.28 32.48
N PRO A 5 14.39 -54.13 33.20
CA PRO A 5 14.79 -52.72 33.00
C PRO A 5 15.30 -52.06 34.33
N LEU A 6 15.58 -50.72 34.35
CA LEU A 6 15.15 -49.72 35.38
C LEU A 6 16.13 -48.55 35.68
N VAL A 7 15.56 -47.34 35.65
CA VAL A 7 15.71 -46.19 36.60
C VAL A 7 16.84 -45.15 36.40
N PHE A 8 16.40 -43.89 36.24
CA PHE A 8 17.09 -42.59 36.46
C PHE A 8 16.91 -42.16 37.93
N PRO A 9 17.81 -41.33 38.55
CA PRO A 9 17.55 -39.87 38.60
C PRO A 9 18.75 -38.89 38.77
N GLN A 10 18.53 -37.66 38.27
CA GLN A 10 18.87 -36.30 38.74
C GLN A 10 20.04 -35.99 39.74
N THR A 11 20.90 -35.00 39.43
CA THR A 11 20.97 -33.61 40.01
C THR A 11 22.38 -32.98 40.08
N SER A 12 22.48 -31.71 39.62
CA SER A 12 23.36 -30.59 40.09
C SER A 12 24.89 -30.70 39.82
N LEU A 13 25.73 -29.67 39.66
CA LEU A 13 25.70 -28.20 39.75
C LEU A 13 27.15 -27.69 39.44
N PHE A 14 27.34 -26.38 39.20
CA PHE A 14 28.58 -25.57 39.36
C PHE A 14 29.66 -25.43 38.24
N PHE A 15 29.66 -24.21 37.65
CA PHE A 15 30.76 -23.21 37.55
C PHE A 15 31.71 -23.11 36.31
N THR A 16 31.54 -21.97 35.60
CA THR A 16 32.54 -20.96 35.14
C THR A 16 33.74 -21.34 34.26
N LEU A 17 33.86 -20.74 33.06
CA LEU A 17 34.73 -19.58 32.71
C LEU A 17 35.06 -19.51 31.20
N LEU A 18 35.04 -18.27 30.71
CA LEU A 18 35.82 -17.68 29.60
C LEU A 18 35.58 -18.07 28.12
N VAL A 19 35.17 -17.03 27.40
CA VAL A 19 35.20 -16.73 25.95
C VAL A 19 36.64 -16.83 25.35
N PRO A 20 36.86 -16.60 24.03
CA PRO A 20 36.83 -17.52 22.88
C PRO A 20 38.23 -17.72 22.24
N LYS A 21 38.40 -18.72 21.35
CA LYS A 21 39.28 -18.60 20.16
C LYS A 21 39.17 -19.78 19.19
N ILE A 22 38.75 -19.41 17.98
CA ILE A 22 39.03 -19.96 16.65
C ILE A 22 40.24 -20.92 16.60
N CYS A 23 40.05 -22.12 16.04
CA CYS A 23 41.01 -22.75 15.13
C CYS A 23 40.34 -23.84 14.28
N LEU A 24 40.55 -23.71 12.98
CA LEU A 24 40.22 -24.63 11.89
C LEU A 24 41.00 -25.95 12.02
N PHE A 25 40.37 -27.09 11.72
CA PHE A 25 41.01 -28.20 10.98
C PHE A 25 39.93 -28.99 10.19
N PRO A 26 40.23 -29.49 8.97
CA PRO A 26 39.26 -30.10 8.06
C PRO A 26 39.21 -31.62 8.25
N PHE A 27 38.02 -32.22 8.10
CA PHE A 27 37.90 -33.68 7.93
C PHE A 27 37.63 -34.01 6.47
N THR A 28 38.60 -34.73 5.91
CA THR A 28 38.57 -35.45 4.64
C THR A 28 37.52 -36.56 4.67
N VAL A 29 36.71 -36.65 3.62
CA VAL A 29 35.75 -37.74 3.42
C VAL A 29 36.50 -38.98 2.92
N SER A 30 36.39 -40.08 3.66
CA SER A 30 36.81 -41.42 3.23
C SER A 30 35.72 -42.04 2.33
N LEU A 31 36.09 -42.40 1.11
CA LEU A 31 35.29 -43.20 0.18
C LEU A 31 35.27 -44.66 0.64
N SER A 32 34.29 -45.03 1.46
CA SER A 32 34.00 -46.44 1.74
C SER A 32 32.57 -46.59 2.27
N GLU A 33 31.57 -46.37 1.41
CA GLU A 33 30.19 -46.87 1.58
C GLU A 33 29.37 -46.48 0.33
N CYS A 34 29.64 -47.15 -0.80
CA CYS A 34 28.79 -47.11 -1.99
C CYS A 34 28.71 -48.52 -2.56
N SER A 35 27.94 -49.37 -1.88
CA SER A 35 27.52 -50.66 -2.42
C SER A 35 26.17 -51.05 -1.83
N LEU A 36 25.09 -50.49 -2.36
CA LEU A 36 23.74 -51.06 -2.32
C LEU A 36 22.88 -50.35 -3.38
N PHE A 37 22.18 -51.15 -4.19
CA PHE A 37 21.26 -50.83 -5.28
C PHE A 37 21.83 -50.76 -6.71
N PRO A 38 21.80 -51.89 -7.45
CA PRO A 38 22.01 -51.93 -8.89
C PRO A 38 20.68 -51.74 -9.63
N HIS A 39 20.64 -50.77 -10.56
CA HIS A 39 19.89 -50.74 -11.83
C HIS A 39 19.50 -49.30 -12.23
N LEU A 40 20.39 -48.59 -12.94
CA LEU A 40 20.04 -47.60 -13.97
C LEU A 40 21.25 -47.34 -14.88
N THR A 41 21.00 -47.36 -16.18
CA THR A 41 21.93 -47.46 -17.32
C THR A 41 22.64 -46.14 -17.71
N PRO A 42 23.65 -46.16 -18.61
CA PRO A 42 24.81 -45.27 -18.56
C PRO A 42 24.71 -44.06 -19.51
N LYS A 43 24.43 -42.88 -18.97
CA LYS A 43 24.80 -41.58 -19.58
C LYS A 43 25.43 -40.59 -18.60
N PHE A 44 25.62 -40.99 -17.35
CA PHE A 44 26.18 -40.14 -16.29
C PHE A 44 27.70 -40.24 -16.10
N HIS A 45 28.38 -41.16 -16.80
CA HIS A 45 29.81 -41.38 -16.62
C HIS A 45 30.73 -40.49 -17.46
N LEU A 46 30.21 -39.66 -18.37
CA LEU A 46 31.05 -38.79 -19.20
C LEU A 46 31.21 -37.35 -18.68
N PHE A 47 30.40 -36.91 -17.71
CA PHE A 47 30.48 -35.53 -17.19
C PHE A 47 31.37 -35.39 -15.96
N ALA A 48 31.66 -36.48 -15.24
CA ALA A 48 32.48 -36.46 -14.04
C ALA A 48 34.00 -36.54 -14.29
N ALA A 49 34.43 -36.81 -15.53
CA ALA A 49 35.84 -37.04 -15.86
C ALA A 49 36.61 -35.82 -16.39
N SER A 50 35.94 -34.69 -16.68
CA SER A 50 36.58 -33.49 -17.25
C SER A 50 36.94 -32.38 -16.25
N LEU A 51 36.65 -32.55 -14.95
CA LEU A 51 36.89 -31.51 -13.93
C LEU A 51 38.12 -31.75 -13.05
N CYS A 52 38.91 -32.80 -13.31
CA CYS A 52 40.03 -33.18 -12.46
C CYS A 52 41.40 -33.10 -13.14
N PHE A 53 41.72 -32.05 -13.90
CA PHE A 53 43.11 -31.73 -14.25
C PHE A 53 43.27 -30.24 -14.57
N PHE A 54 43.75 -29.44 -13.59
CA PHE A 54 44.72 -28.33 -13.73
C PHE A 54 44.80 -27.53 -12.40
N PRO A 55 45.99 -27.33 -11.79
CA PRO A 55 46.16 -26.51 -10.60
C PRO A 55 46.78 -25.13 -10.92
N LEU A 56 46.26 -24.03 -10.33
CA LEU A 56 47.00 -22.94 -9.65
C LEU A 56 46.24 -21.58 -9.56
N LYS A 57 46.14 -21.09 -8.31
CA LYS A 57 46.09 -19.69 -7.81
C LYS A 57 44.94 -18.74 -8.21
N PHE A 58 44.05 -18.42 -7.24
CA PHE A 58 43.70 -17.07 -6.72
C PHE A 58 42.52 -17.18 -5.72
N PRO A 59 42.54 -16.56 -4.52
CA PRO A 59 41.44 -16.66 -3.56
C PRO A 59 40.70 -15.31 -3.37
N THR A 60 39.52 -15.15 -3.99
CA THR A 60 38.49 -14.17 -3.56
C THR A 60 37.16 -14.51 -4.25
N PHE A 61 36.50 -15.59 -3.85
CA PHE A 61 35.12 -15.87 -4.28
C PHE A 61 34.42 -16.78 -3.26
N TYR A 62 34.30 -16.32 -2.02
CA TYR A 62 33.44 -16.97 -1.01
C TYR A 62 32.84 -15.92 -0.08
N GLN A 63 31.94 -15.09 -0.62
CA GLN A 63 31.00 -14.33 0.21
C GLN A 63 29.69 -13.91 -0.47
N HIS A 64 29.43 -14.32 -1.72
CA HIS A 64 28.23 -13.90 -2.46
C HIS A 64 27.21 -15.00 -2.80
N PHE A 65 27.38 -16.23 -2.31
CA PHE A 65 26.45 -17.33 -2.62
C PHE A 65 25.41 -17.64 -1.52
N THR A 66 25.25 -16.75 -0.53
CA THR A 66 24.29 -16.95 0.58
C THR A 66 23.19 -15.87 0.65
N VAL A 67 22.90 -15.16 -0.45
CA VAL A 67 21.86 -14.11 -0.47
C VAL A 67 20.83 -14.26 -1.60
N CYS A 68 20.87 -15.31 -2.43
CA CYS A 68 19.92 -15.48 -3.55
C CYS A 68 18.88 -16.62 -3.39
N VAL A 69 18.64 -17.15 -2.19
CA VAL A 69 17.61 -18.20 -1.97
C VAL A 69 16.72 -17.91 -0.75
N THR A 70 16.43 -16.64 -0.46
CA THR A 70 15.53 -16.27 0.66
C THR A 70 14.55 -15.15 0.31
N GLU A 71 13.99 -15.14 -0.90
CA GLU A 71 12.84 -14.29 -1.24
C GLU A 71 11.66 -14.99 -1.91
N TYR A 72 11.69 -16.31 -2.06
CA TYR A 72 10.51 -17.11 -2.39
C TYR A 72 10.45 -18.30 -1.42
N PHE A 73 9.31 -18.47 -0.76
CA PHE A 73 8.99 -19.39 0.36
C PHE A 73 9.17 -18.84 1.78
N CYS A 74 8.06 -18.38 2.38
CA CYS A 74 7.61 -18.86 3.70
C CYS A 74 6.16 -18.43 3.97
N ILE A 75 5.24 -19.39 3.81
CA ILE A 75 3.94 -19.45 4.50
C ILE A 75 4.17 -20.29 5.77
N ASN A 76 3.59 -19.83 6.88
CA ASN A 76 3.70 -20.32 8.27
C ASN A 76 3.75 -21.85 8.50
N PRO A 77 4.34 -22.25 9.64
CA PRO A 77 3.52 -22.92 10.66
C PRO A 77 3.68 -22.35 12.10
N PHE A 78 2.60 -22.47 12.87
CA PHE A 78 2.33 -21.96 14.23
C PHE A 78 2.93 -22.84 15.36
N PRO A 79 2.86 -22.49 16.67
CA PRO A 79 4.03 -22.26 17.53
C PRO A 79 4.12 -23.17 18.78
N THR A 80 5.26 -23.14 19.49
CA THR A 80 5.36 -23.57 20.89
C THR A 80 6.12 -22.54 21.74
N CYS A 81 5.51 -22.16 22.87
CA CYS A 81 5.96 -21.15 23.83
C CYS A 81 6.82 -21.71 24.96
N THR A 82 7.83 -20.93 25.40
CA THR A 82 8.27 -20.69 26.80
C THR A 82 9.10 -19.39 26.74
N GLY A 83 8.96 -18.33 27.53
CA GLY A 83 8.36 -18.10 28.84
C GLY A 83 9.33 -17.17 29.60
N GLY A 84 9.03 -15.87 29.68
CA GLY A 84 9.84 -14.89 30.42
C GLY A 84 9.03 -13.63 30.74
N THR A 85 8.89 -13.34 32.04
CA THR A 85 8.28 -12.16 32.67
C THR A 85 9.06 -11.87 33.96
N PRO A 86 8.91 -10.71 34.63
CA PRO A 86 8.50 -9.37 34.18
C PRO A 86 9.39 -8.23 34.79
N SER A 87 9.26 -6.99 34.32
CA SER A 87 8.88 -5.85 35.20
C SER A 87 8.99 -4.46 34.54
N HIS A 88 7.92 -3.69 34.76
CA HIS A 88 7.78 -2.23 34.93
C HIS A 88 8.31 -1.24 33.88
N THR A 89 7.36 -0.53 33.24
CA THR A 89 7.04 0.92 33.38
C THR A 89 5.98 1.22 32.30
N GLY A 90 4.82 1.82 32.54
CA GLY A 90 4.54 3.00 33.36
C GLY A 90 3.89 4.01 32.40
N TRP A 91 2.56 3.94 32.26
CA TRP A 91 1.78 4.88 31.46
C TRP A 91 1.74 6.25 32.16
N ALA A 92 2.68 7.10 31.80
CA ALA A 92 2.61 8.55 31.97
C ALA A 92 3.70 9.17 31.10
N GLU A 93 3.32 9.77 29.97
CA GLU A 93 3.90 11.02 29.45
C GLU A 93 3.30 11.32 28.06
N THR A 94 2.48 12.37 28.00
CA THR A 94 1.99 13.00 26.78
C THR A 94 3.06 13.92 26.18
N PRO A 95 3.08 14.10 24.85
CA PRO A 95 4.15 14.82 24.17
C PRO A 95 3.95 16.33 24.26
N HIS A 96 4.94 17.07 24.78
CA HIS A 96 4.97 18.53 24.67
C HIS A 96 6.11 19.00 23.76
N LYS A 97 5.72 19.82 22.79
CA LYS A 97 6.56 20.70 21.96
C LYS A 97 7.24 21.75 22.85
N GLU A 98 8.54 21.95 22.63
CA GLU A 98 9.26 23.17 23.04
C GLU A 98 9.10 24.25 21.96
N SER A 99 8.74 25.45 22.41
CA SER A 99 8.97 26.71 21.71
C SER A 99 10.26 27.33 22.24
N VAL A 100 11.15 27.74 21.34
CA VAL A 100 12.34 28.54 21.63
C VAL A 100 11.93 29.95 22.10
N THR A 101 12.53 30.42 23.18
CA THR A 101 12.91 31.84 23.34
C THR A 101 14.23 31.94 24.08
N GLU A 102 15.26 32.42 23.40
CA GLU A 102 16.42 33.06 24.01
C GLU A 102 16.10 34.52 24.35
N THR A 103 16.63 35.00 25.48
CA THR A 103 17.04 36.40 25.68
C THR A 103 18.46 36.38 26.26
N PRO A 104 19.28 37.42 26.00
CA PRO A 104 19.50 38.37 27.09
C PRO A 104 19.56 39.85 26.69
N THR A 105 19.21 40.64 27.69
CA THR A 105 19.17 42.11 27.92
C THR A 105 20.57 42.80 27.82
N PRO A 106 20.76 44.16 27.98
CA PRO A 106 19.80 45.09 28.62
C PRO A 106 19.79 46.62 28.25
N HIS A 107 18.77 47.27 28.84
CA HIS A 107 18.61 48.67 29.35
C HIS A 107 18.42 49.90 28.42
N GLY A 108 17.23 50.52 28.57
CA GLY A 108 16.93 51.91 28.19
C GLY A 108 15.41 52.21 28.20
N GLY A 109 14.85 52.65 29.34
CA GLY A 109 13.41 52.53 29.63
C GLY A 109 12.44 53.59 29.09
N LYS A 110 11.14 53.25 29.13
CA LYS A 110 9.98 54.09 29.56
C LYS A 110 8.70 53.23 29.60
N LYS A 111 7.77 53.62 30.50
CA LYS A 111 6.74 52.79 31.16
C LYS A 111 5.48 52.43 30.34
N LYS A 112 5.01 51.18 30.54
CA LYS A 112 3.63 50.63 30.71
C LYS A 112 2.47 51.08 29.81
N ARG A 113 1.83 50.12 29.12
CA ARG A 113 0.48 49.57 29.47
C ARG A 113 0.10 48.35 28.60
N SER A 114 -0.67 47.45 29.21
CA SER A 114 -1.14 46.14 28.73
C SER A 114 -2.10 46.26 27.56
N ARG A 115 -1.85 45.48 26.50
CA ARG A 115 -2.55 45.45 25.22
C ARG A 115 -3.43 44.20 25.14
N TRP A 116 -4.39 44.09 26.07
CA TRP A 116 -5.36 42.98 26.10
C TRP A 116 -6.78 43.42 26.42
N ASP A 117 -7.08 44.72 26.29
CA ASP A 117 -8.45 45.25 26.31
C ASP A 117 -8.56 46.34 25.24
N GLU A 118 -8.98 45.97 24.03
CA GLU A 118 -9.61 46.89 23.08
C GLU A 118 -10.34 46.09 21.98
N THR A 119 -11.66 46.03 22.06
CA THR A 119 -12.57 45.68 20.95
C THR A 119 -12.83 46.90 20.08
N PRO A 120 -12.76 46.81 18.74
CA PRO A 120 -13.02 47.97 17.87
C PRO A 120 -14.52 48.19 17.65
N ALA A 121 -15.00 49.39 18.00
CA ALA A 121 -16.33 49.90 17.68
C ALA A 121 -16.37 50.47 16.24
N SER A 122 -17.36 50.04 15.45
CA SER A 122 -17.64 50.51 14.09
C SER A 122 -18.40 51.84 14.12
N GLN A 123 -17.86 52.87 13.48
CA GLN A 123 -18.49 54.19 13.34
C GLN A 123 -18.99 54.38 11.89
N ARG A 124 -20.30 54.65 11.76
CA ARG A 124 -21.04 54.93 10.51
C ARG A 124 -20.90 56.38 10.06
N MET A 125 -20.68 56.61 8.77
CA MET A 125 -21.14 57.72 7.90
C MET A 125 -20.93 57.22 6.45
N GLY A 126 -21.77 57.38 5.42
CA GLY A 126 -22.96 58.18 5.17
C GLY A 126 -22.84 58.79 3.76
N GLY A 127 -23.70 58.40 2.80
CA GLY A 127 -24.15 59.28 1.70
C GLY A 127 -23.75 58.97 0.23
N HIS A 128 -24.80 58.71 -0.57
CA HIS A 128 -25.06 59.19 -1.95
C HIS A 128 -24.79 58.27 -3.19
N THR A 129 -25.89 57.81 -3.79
CA THR A 129 -26.18 57.87 -5.24
C THR A 129 -27.61 58.42 -5.41
N PRO A 130 -27.95 59.15 -6.50
CA PRO A 130 -28.71 58.49 -7.58
C PRO A 130 -28.51 59.09 -9.00
N LEU A 131 -28.75 58.31 -10.06
CA LEU A 131 -29.75 58.64 -11.10
C LEU A 131 -29.90 57.59 -12.22
N LEU A 132 -31.18 57.42 -12.54
CA LEU A 132 -31.92 56.65 -13.54
C LEU A 132 -31.49 56.87 -15.01
N SER A 133 -31.60 55.83 -15.88
CA SER A 133 -32.52 55.81 -17.04
C SER A 133 -32.23 54.64 -18.03
N THR A 134 -33.29 53.89 -18.36
CA THR A 134 -33.40 52.90 -19.47
C THR A 134 -34.27 53.51 -20.59
N PRO A 135 -34.29 53.02 -21.86
CA PRO A 135 -35.19 51.89 -22.21
C PRO A 135 -34.79 50.97 -23.41
N ILE A 136 -35.04 49.66 -23.22
CA ILE A 136 -35.81 48.67 -24.04
C ILE A 136 -35.51 48.51 -25.56
N VAL A 137 -35.20 47.27 -26.01
CA VAL A 137 -35.91 46.48 -27.07
C VAL A 137 -35.36 45.03 -27.23
N LYS A 138 -36.29 44.05 -27.05
CA LYS A 138 -36.49 42.69 -27.64
C LYS A 138 -35.44 41.54 -27.58
N THR A 139 -35.89 40.42 -26.98
CA THR A 139 -35.41 39.01 -26.87
C THR A 139 -35.63 38.17 -28.16
N PRO A 140 -35.20 36.87 -28.36
CA PRO A 140 -34.92 35.78 -27.38
C PRO A 140 -33.69 34.83 -27.63
N ILE A 141 -32.96 34.38 -26.58
CA ILE A 141 -32.94 33.09 -25.81
C ILE A 141 -32.42 31.81 -26.54
N VAL A 142 -31.35 31.22 -25.94
CA VAL A 142 -31.04 29.79 -25.59
C VAL A 142 -29.59 29.44 -26.01
N GLY A 143 -28.66 28.99 -25.16
CA GLY A 143 -28.69 28.64 -23.73
C GLY A 143 -27.29 28.19 -23.24
N GLY A 144 -27.08 28.20 -21.92
CA GLY A 144 -25.88 27.64 -21.27
C GLY A 144 -25.44 28.35 -19.98
N ASN A 145 -26.26 28.31 -18.93
CA ASN A 145 -25.92 28.86 -17.60
C ASN A 145 -25.35 27.78 -16.66
N THR A 146 -24.10 27.95 -16.26
CA THR A 146 -23.57 27.58 -14.93
C THR A 146 -23.94 28.68 -13.92
N PRO A 147 -24.61 28.41 -12.78
CA PRO A 147 -24.79 29.42 -11.74
C PRO A 147 -23.76 29.30 -10.61
N ASN A 148 -23.04 30.40 -10.50
CA ASN A 148 -22.37 30.98 -9.33
C ASN A 148 -23.33 31.05 -8.12
N PHE A 149 -22.87 30.72 -6.90
CA PHE A 149 -23.60 31.04 -5.66
C PHE A 149 -22.74 31.91 -4.73
N SER A 150 -22.93 33.22 -4.89
CA SER A 150 -22.67 34.26 -3.89
C SER A 150 -23.76 34.24 -2.82
N GLY A 151 -23.36 34.53 -1.57
CA GLY A 151 -24.21 34.45 -0.38
C GLY A 151 -25.48 35.28 -0.42
N MET A 152 -26.59 34.64 -0.03
CA MET A 152 -27.82 35.28 0.36
C MET A 152 -28.40 34.49 1.55
N THR A 153 -28.60 35.19 2.66
CA THR A 153 -29.28 34.69 3.88
C THR A 153 -30.74 34.36 3.57
N PRO A 154 -31.26 33.16 3.89
CA PRO A 154 -32.69 32.88 3.78
C PRO A 154 -33.46 33.51 4.95
N GLY A 155 -34.50 34.29 4.65
CA GLY A 155 -35.53 34.69 5.60
C GLY A 155 -36.76 33.77 5.52
N GLY A 156 -37.42 33.57 6.67
CA GLY A 156 -38.65 32.78 6.82
C GLY A 156 -38.43 31.32 7.20
N ALA A 157 -39.33 30.75 8.02
CA ALA A 157 -39.54 29.37 8.54
C ALA A 157 -38.33 28.44 8.85
N MET A 158 -37.18 28.60 8.21
CA MET A 158 -35.89 27.93 8.46
C MET A 158 -35.01 28.67 9.49
N ALA A 159 -35.57 29.58 10.30
CA ALA A 159 -34.86 30.26 11.40
C ALA A 159 -35.34 29.84 12.81
N MET A 160 -36.19 28.81 12.90
CA MET A 160 -36.76 28.29 14.15
C MET A 160 -36.09 26.96 14.55
N GLY A 161 -34.82 27.00 14.95
CA GLY A 161 -34.08 25.78 15.26
C GLY A 161 -32.76 25.95 16.01
N LEU A 162 -32.64 26.95 16.89
CA LEU A 162 -31.54 27.03 17.87
C LEU A 162 -31.94 26.39 19.22
N ALA A 163 -32.66 25.28 19.17
CA ALA A 163 -32.70 24.28 20.22
C ALA A 163 -31.86 23.09 19.74
N THR A 164 -31.26 22.34 20.67
CA THR A 164 -30.59 21.06 20.40
C THR A 164 -31.33 20.26 19.32
N PRO A 165 -30.63 19.75 18.28
CA PRO A 165 -31.32 19.08 17.19
C PRO A 165 -32.07 17.85 17.71
N SER A 166 -33.33 17.74 17.35
CA SER A 166 -34.17 16.59 17.70
C SER A 166 -33.61 15.30 17.07
N PRO A 167 -33.92 14.10 17.61
CA PRO A 167 -33.40 12.83 17.10
C PRO A 167 -33.64 12.60 15.59
N GLY A 168 -34.72 13.17 15.04
CA GLY A 168 -35.02 13.14 13.60
C GLY A 168 -34.13 14.04 12.74
N GLN A 169 -33.50 15.07 13.31
CA GLN A 169 -32.57 15.96 12.62
C GLN A 169 -31.12 15.43 12.61
N MET A 170 -30.74 14.59 13.58
CA MET A 170 -29.43 13.93 13.59
C MET A 170 -29.26 12.91 12.46
N GLY A 171 -30.34 12.29 11.99
CA GLY A 171 -30.32 11.34 10.87
C GLY A 171 -30.12 11.97 9.48
N ALA A 172 -30.21 13.30 9.37
CA ALA A 172 -30.09 14.04 8.10
C ALA A 172 -28.75 14.79 7.95
N MET A 173 -27.83 14.67 8.92
CA MET A 173 -26.53 15.36 8.90
C MET A 173 -25.47 14.55 8.16
N THR A 174 -24.62 15.24 7.39
CA THR A 174 -23.47 14.61 6.73
C THR A 174 -22.41 14.17 7.75
N PRO A 175 -21.54 13.19 7.45
CA PRO A 175 -20.54 12.68 8.39
C PRO A 175 -19.59 13.75 8.96
N GLU A 176 -19.15 14.69 8.13
CA GLU A 176 -18.29 15.82 8.57
C GLU A 176 -19.04 16.78 9.52
N GLN A 177 -20.33 17.02 9.27
CA GLN A 177 -21.17 17.85 10.14
C GLN A 177 -21.42 17.17 11.50
N MET A 178 -21.53 15.83 11.52
CA MET A 178 -21.69 15.07 12.75
C MET A 178 -20.41 15.05 13.59
N GLN A 179 -19.24 14.97 12.95
CA GLN A 179 -17.94 15.03 13.63
C GLN A 179 -17.70 16.42 14.25
N ALA A 180 -18.03 17.48 13.50
CA ALA A 180 -17.96 18.85 14.01
C ALA A 180 -18.88 19.09 15.21
N TRP A 181 -20.11 18.54 15.17
CA TRP A 181 -21.06 18.64 16.28
C TRP A 181 -20.61 17.86 17.52
N ARG A 182 -20.01 16.66 17.34
CA ARG A 182 -19.42 15.88 18.45
C ARG A 182 -18.28 16.65 19.13
N TRP A 183 -17.36 17.21 18.34
CA TRP A 183 -16.28 18.05 18.89
C TRP A 183 -16.83 19.28 19.60
N GLU A 184 -17.86 19.92 19.06
CA GLU A 184 -18.49 21.08 19.70
C GLU A 184 -19.12 20.71 21.05
N LYS A 185 -19.81 19.58 21.14
CA LYS A 185 -20.41 19.09 22.38
C LYS A 185 -19.36 18.71 23.43
N GLU A 186 -18.31 18.00 23.04
CA GLU A 186 -17.20 17.61 23.95
C GLU A 186 -16.49 18.85 24.50
N LEU A 187 -16.31 19.86 23.65
CA LEU A 187 -15.65 21.12 24.02
C LEU A 187 -16.53 21.96 24.95
N ASP A 188 -17.86 21.96 24.75
CA ASP A 188 -18.82 22.63 25.65
C ASP A 188 -18.95 21.90 27.00
N GLU A 189 -18.93 20.56 27.03
CA GLU A 189 -18.93 19.78 28.29
C GLU A 189 -17.65 20.00 29.10
N ARG A 190 -16.48 20.01 28.44
CA ARG A 190 -15.20 20.32 29.10
C ARG A 190 -15.09 21.76 29.59
N ASN A 191 -15.75 22.69 28.92
CA ASN A 191 -15.71 24.11 29.27
C ASN A 191 -16.93 24.56 30.08
N ARG A 192 -17.76 23.63 30.58
CA ARG A 192 -18.89 23.97 31.43
C ARG A 192 -18.39 24.60 32.75
N PRO A 193 -19.03 25.66 33.25
CA PRO A 193 -18.71 26.19 34.57
C PRO A 193 -19.03 25.15 35.65
N LEU A 194 -18.06 24.86 36.51
CA LEU A 194 -18.23 23.99 37.68
C LEU A 194 -18.96 24.76 38.79
N THR A 195 -19.80 24.07 39.56
CA THR A 195 -20.44 24.66 40.74
C THR A 195 -19.48 24.67 41.94
N ASP A 196 -19.75 25.53 42.92
CA ASP A 196 -18.94 25.61 44.15
C ASP A 196 -18.94 24.26 44.91
N GLU A 197 -20.05 23.51 44.85
CA GLU A 197 -20.18 22.17 45.45
C GLU A 197 -19.29 21.11 44.75
N GLU A 198 -19.18 21.17 43.42
CA GLU A 198 -18.29 20.30 42.64
C GLU A 198 -16.81 20.66 42.89
N LEU A 199 -16.51 21.95 43.06
CA LEU A 199 -15.17 22.44 43.37
C LEU A 199 -14.72 22.03 44.77
N ASP A 200 -15.59 22.12 45.78
CA ASP A 200 -15.30 21.71 47.15
C ASP A 200 -15.10 20.18 47.29
N ALA A 201 -15.67 19.38 46.39
CA ALA A 201 -15.39 17.94 46.31
C ALA A 201 -14.04 17.61 45.65
N LEU A 202 -13.53 18.50 44.78
CA LEU A 202 -12.26 18.35 44.08
C LEU A 202 -11.06 18.90 44.89
N PHE A 203 -11.28 19.90 45.73
CA PHE A 203 -10.21 20.50 46.52
C PHE A 203 -9.93 19.73 47.83
N PRO A 204 -8.65 19.68 48.28
CA PRO A 204 -8.31 19.10 49.59
C PRO A 204 -8.93 19.91 50.72
N GLN A 205 -9.56 19.26 51.71
CA GLN A 205 -10.30 19.94 52.78
C GLN A 205 -9.46 20.93 53.62
N ASP A 206 -8.14 20.76 53.68
CA ASP A 206 -7.21 21.65 54.39
C ASP A 206 -6.08 22.13 53.46
N GLY A 207 -5.63 23.38 53.64
CA GLY A 207 -4.38 23.90 53.05
C GLY A 207 -4.51 25.00 51.98
N TYR A 208 -5.73 25.45 51.65
CA TYR A 208 -5.95 26.57 50.73
C TYR A 208 -6.82 27.67 51.36
N LYS A 209 -6.71 28.90 50.85
CA LYS A 209 -7.53 30.05 51.27
C LYS A 209 -8.18 30.67 50.04
N ILE A 210 -9.51 30.63 49.99
CA ILE A 210 -10.28 31.27 48.91
C ILE A 210 -10.18 32.80 49.05
N LEU A 211 -9.68 33.47 48.01
CA LEU A 211 -9.56 34.92 47.97
C LEU A 211 -10.81 35.55 47.36
N LYS A 212 -11.24 36.69 47.92
CA LYS A 212 -12.34 37.46 47.32
C LYS A 212 -11.87 38.09 46.00
N PRO A 213 -12.67 38.01 44.93
CA PRO A 213 -12.33 38.68 43.68
C PRO A 213 -12.24 40.20 43.90
N PRO A 214 -11.36 40.92 43.17
CA PRO A 214 -11.21 42.37 43.28
C PRO A 214 -12.52 43.12 43.01
N ALA A 215 -12.73 44.25 43.69
CA ALA A 215 -13.90 45.12 43.52
C ALA A 215 -13.95 45.70 42.09
N GLY A 216 -14.58 44.98 41.17
CA GLY A 216 -14.64 45.30 39.74
C GLY A 216 -14.57 44.09 38.80
N TYR A 217 -14.25 42.90 39.31
CA TYR A 217 -14.23 41.68 38.48
C TYR A 217 -15.65 41.19 38.17
N GLN A 218 -16.03 41.25 36.89
CA GLN A 218 -17.23 40.62 36.37
C GLN A 218 -16.83 39.37 35.57
N PRO A 219 -17.17 38.15 36.01
CA PRO A 219 -16.83 36.94 35.28
C PRO A 219 -17.56 36.91 33.93
N ILE A 220 -16.82 36.65 32.85
CA ILE A 220 -17.37 36.50 31.50
C ILE A 220 -18.16 35.18 31.46
N ARG A 221 -19.49 35.26 31.63
CA ARG A 221 -20.37 34.08 31.71
C ARG A 221 -20.72 33.45 30.36
N THR A 222 -20.27 34.04 29.24
CA THR A 222 -20.58 33.54 27.90
C THR A 222 -19.30 33.36 27.09
N PRO A 223 -19.08 32.19 26.45
CA PRO A 223 -17.94 32.03 25.55
C PRO A 223 -18.04 33.08 24.45
N ALA A 224 -16.92 33.71 24.07
CA ALA A 224 -16.87 34.81 23.09
C ALA A 224 -17.61 34.52 21.77
N ARG A 225 -17.79 33.24 21.43
CA ARG A 225 -18.54 32.75 20.28
C ARG A 225 -20.06 33.00 20.34
N LYS A 226 -20.66 33.09 21.53
CA LYS A 226 -22.09 33.46 21.70
C LYS A 226 -22.33 34.97 21.59
N LEU A 227 -21.29 35.79 21.74
CA LEU A 227 -21.37 37.26 21.58
C LEU A 227 -21.39 37.70 20.11
N THR A 228 -20.94 36.85 19.17
CA THR A 228 -20.99 37.11 17.72
C THR A 228 -22.31 36.74 17.06
N ALA A 229 -23.25 36.13 17.79
CA ALA A 229 -24.59 35.84 17.29
C ALA A 229 -25.44 37.12 17.30
N THR A 230 -25.87 37.57 16.12
CA THR A 230 -26.67 38.78 15.96
C THR A 230 -28.06 38.57 16.59
N PRO A 231 -28.52 39.40 17.55
CA PRO A 231 -29.84 39.21 18.14
C PRO A 231 -30.92 39.60 17.11
N THR A 232 -31.68 38.61 16.63
CA THR A 232 -32.88 38.83 15.81
C THR A 232 -33.98 39.47 16.65
N PRO A 233 -34.58 40.59 16.21
CA PRO A 233 -35.59 41.30 16.99
C PRO A 233 -36.95 40.62 16.83
N MET A 234 -37.45 39.90 17.83
CA MET A 234 -38.87 39.58 17.94
C MET A 234 -39.33 39.43 19.39
N GLY A 235 -40.31 40.27 19.75
CA GLY A 235 -41.46 39.88 20.57
C GLY A 235 -41.25 39.63 22.05
N MET A 236 -41.56 40.64 22.84
CA MET A 236 -41.81 40.63 24.30
C MET A 236 -42.52 39.34 24.80
N SER A 237 -41.79 38.44 25.46
CA SER A 237 -42.34 37.37 26.31
C SER A 237 -41.33 37.01 27.40
N GLY A 238 -41.82 36.83 28.63
CA GLY A 238 -41.08 36.95 29.88
C GLY A 238 -40.02 35.89 30.19
N PHE A 239 -39.15 36.23 31.15
CA PHE A 239 -38.19 35.35 31.82
C PHE A 239 -38.82 34.02 32.24
N ARG A 240 -38.29 32.91 31.72
CA ARG A 240 -38.60 31.55 32.20
C ARG A 240 -37.31 30.95 32.76
N PHE A 241 -37.29 30.67 34.06
CA PHE A 241 -36.22 29.89 34.68
C PHE A 241 -36.19 28.50 34.02
N GLN A 242 -35.06 28.14 33.41
CA GLN A 242 -34.78 26.75 33.03
C GLN A 242 -34.62 25.97 34.33
N MET A 243 -35.58 25.11 34.65
CA MET A 243 -35.34 24.05 35.63
C MET A 243 -34.25 23.13 35.08
N GLU A 244 -33.36 22.68 35.95
CA GLU A 244 -32.30 21.72 35.65
C GLU A 244 -32.89 20.48 34.97
N ASP A 245 -32.65 20.37 33.67
CA ASP A 245 -32.95 19.16 32.94
C ASP A 245 -31.94 18.10 33.35
N ASN A 246 -32.49 16.99 33.82
CA ASN A 246 -31.88 15.78 34.36
C ASN A 246 -31.07 14.99 33.30
N GLN A 247 -30.37 15.67 32.40
CA GLN A 247 -29.70 15.10 31.21
C GLN A 247 -28.40 14.35 31.51
N VAL A 248 -27.94 14.31 32.76
CA VAL A 248 -26.81 13.47 33.18
C VAL A 248 -27.13 11.97 33.05
N LYS A 249 -28.41 11.58 32.94
CA LYS A 249 -28.80 10.16 32.82
C LYS A 249 -28.62 9.52 31.43
N ILE A 250 -28.45 10.30 30.35
CA ILE A 250 -28.42 9.70 28.99
C ILE A 250 -27.04 9.08 28.66
N VAL A 251 -25.98 9.49 29.35
CA VAL A 251 -24.62 8.96 29.10
C VAL A 251 -24.36 7.66 29.88
N ASP A 252 -25.14 7.39 30.93
CA ASP A 252 -25.05 6.18 31.76
C ASP A 252 -25.82 4.99 31.14
N ASP A 253 -26.77 5.24 30.23
CA ASP A 253 -27.64 4.24 29.58
C ASP A 253 -26.98 3.47 28.40
N MET A 254 -25.70 3.70 28.11
CA MET A 254 -24.97 2.98 27.05
C MET A 254 -24.11 1.82 27.56
N GLN A 255 -24.14 1.54 28.86
CA GLN A 255 -23.60 0.30 29.42
C GLN A 255 -24.70 -0.76 29.46
N PRO A 256 -24.61 -1.84 28.67
CA PRO A 256 -25.50 -2.99 28.84
C PRO A 256 -25.41 -3.50 30.28
N THR A 257 -26.57 -3.69 30.89
CA THR A 257 -26.72 -4.13 32.27
C THR A 257 -26.39 -5.61 32.41
N GLY A 258 -25.09 -5.91 32.51
CA GLY A 258 -24.57 -7.24 32.76
C GLY A 258 -23.13 -7.19 33.28
N GLU A 259 -22.84 -7.99 34.31
CA GLU A 259 -21.49 -8.13 34.86
C GLU A 259 -20.50 -8.51 33.72
N ASN A 260 -19.45 -7.71 33.52
CA ASN A 260 -18.43 -7.86 32.45
C ASN A 260 -18.91 -7.71 30.99
N MET A 261 -19.77 -6.72 30.69
CA MET A 261 -20.05 -6.34 29.30
C MET A 261 -19.14 -5.19 28.80
N PRO A 262 -18.60 -5.29 27.58
CA PRO A 262 -17.76 -4.23 27.01
C PRO A 262 -18.60 -3.00 26.61
N PHE A 263 -17.95 -1.84 26.53
CA PHE A 263 -18.58 -0.60 26.12
C PHE A 263 -19.20 -0.71 24.71
N MET A 264 -20.44 -0.25 24.56
CA MET A 264 -21.13 -0.19 23.27
C MET A 264 -20.90 1.17 22.61
N LYS A 265 -20.47 1.18 21.35
CA LYS A 265 -20.43 2.41 20.55
C LYS A 265 -21.87 2.83 20.20
N ALA A 266 -22.08 4.12 19.86
CA ALA A 266 -23.40 4.62 19.45
C ALA A 266 -23.99 3.88 18.23
N GLU A 267 -23.13 3.36 17.36
CA GLU A 267 -23.49 2.59 16.17
C GLU A 267 -23.84 1.12 16.49
N ASP A 268 -23.34 0.61 17.63
CA ASP A 268 -23.65 -0.73 18.13
C ASP A 268 -25.07 -0.81 18.68
N ALA A 269 -25.62 0.33 19.14
CA ALA A 269 -26.96 0.40 19.70
C ALA A 269 -28.01 -0.13 18.72
N GLN A 270 -27.84 0.07 17.41
CA GLN A 270 -28.79 -0.44 16.41
C GLN A 270 -28.84 -1.97 16.36
N TYR A 271 -27.72 -2.65 16.56
CA TYR A 271 -27.62 -4.11 16.44
C TYR A 271 -27.78 -4.83 17.78
N PHE A 272 -27.42 -4.15 18.87
CA PHE A 272 -27.39 -4.72 20.21
C PHE A 272 -28.42 -4.10 21.17
N GLN A 273 -29.40 -3.33 20.67
CA GLN A 273 -30.44 -2.66 21.48
C GLN A 273 -31.13 -3.60 22.46
N LYS A 274 -31.43 -4.84 22.02
CA LYS A 274 -32.09 -5.87 22.82
C LYS A 274 -31.33 -6.26 24.09
N LEU A 275 -30.04 -5.89 24.21
CA LEU A 275 -29.20 -6.13 25.38
C LEU A 275 -29.22 -4.97 26.40
N LEU A 276 -29.80 -3.82 26.04
CA LEU A 276 -29.96 -2.68 26.95
C LEU A 276 -31.23 -2.81 27.81
N ASP A 277 -32.21 -3.61 27.35
CA ASP A 277 -33.43 -3.86 28.10
C ASP A 277 -33.20 -4.87 29.25
N ASN A 278 -33.32 -4.37 30.48
CA ASN A 278 -33.38 -5.17 31.71
C ASN A 278 -34.63 -6.06 31.72
N VAL A 279 -34.52 -7.24 31.13
CA VAL A 279 -35.59 -8.27 31.13
C VAL A 279 -35.03 -9.51 31.80
N ASP A 280 -35.79 -10.07 32.75
CA ASP A 280 -35.42 -11.31 33.42
C ASP A 280 -35.31 -12.44 32.40
N GLU A 281 -34.11 -13.02 32.29
CA GLU A 281 -33.79 -14.08 31.32
C GLU A 281 -34.76 -15.26 31.44
N GLU A 282 -35.29 -15.56 32.63
CA GLU A 282 -36.22 -16.66 32.89
C GLU A 282 -37.65 -16.45 32.36
N THR A 283 -38.03 -15.20 32.10
CA THR A 283 -39.38 -14.84 31.59
C THR A 283 -39.46 -14.81 30.06
N LEU A 284 -38.30 -14.82 29.40
CA LEU A 284 -38.17 -14.79 27.94
C LEU A 284 -38.41 -16.17 27.32
N SER A 285 -38.90 -16.17 26.08
CA SER A 285 -39.02 -17.42 25.32
C SER A 285 -37.64 -18.06 25.08
N PRO A 286 -37.55 -19.40 24.95
CA PRO A 286 -36.28 -20.08 24.75
C PRO A 286 -35.55 -19.66 23.46
N GLU A 287 -36.27 -19.09 22.48
CA GLU A 287 -35.69 -18.56 21.24
C GLU A 287 -35.09 -17.16 21.45
N GLU A 288 -35.77 -16.28 22.19
CA GLU A 288 -35.26 -14.94 22.52
C GLU A 288 -34.06 -15.01 23.47
N GLN A 289 -34.04 -15.97 24.40
CA GLN A 289 -32.87 -16.24 25.23
C GLN A 289 -31.65 -16.64 24.39
N LYS A 290 -31.85 -17.47 23.35
CA LYS A 290 -30.77 -17.86 22.42
C LYS A 290 -30.27 -16.66 21.62
N GLU A 291 -31.17 -15.82 21.10
CA GLU A 291 -30.79 -14.60 20.39
C GLU A 291 -29.97 -13.65 21.26
N ARG A 292 -30.44 -13.37 22.49
CA ARG A 292 -29.72 -12.52 23.45
C ARG A 292 -28.34 -13.09 23.77
N ARG A 293 -28.23 -14.40 23.95
CA ARG A 293 -26.95 -15.06 24.21
C ARG A 293 -25.96 -14.94 23.05
N ILE A 294 -26.43 -15.08 21.80
CA ILE A 294 -25.61 -14.90 20.60
C ILE A 294 -25.14 -13.44 20.49
N MET A 295 -26.05 -12.47 20.66
CA MET A 295 -25.72 -11.04 20.61
C MET A 295 -24.68 -10.67 21.68
N THR A 296 -24.81 -11.18 22.90
CA THR A 296 -23.82 -10.99 23.98
C THR A 296 -22.45 -11.53 23.60
N LEU A 297 -22.38 -12.72 22.99
CA LEU A 297 -21.11 -13.29 22.54
C LEU A 297 -20.50 -12.49 21.39
N LEU A 298 -21.29 -12.04 20.42
CA LEU A 298 -20.82 -11.23 19.29
C LEU A 298 -20.29 -9.87 19.76
N LEU A 299 -20.97 -9.21 20.70
CA LEU A 299 -20.49 -7.95 21.28
C LEU A 299 -19.16 -8.15 22.02
N LYS A 300 -19.02 -9.23 22.81
CA LYS A 300 -17.76 -9.58 23.49
C LYS A 300 -16.62 -9.85 22.50
N ILE A 301 -16.93 -10.37 21.30
CA ILE A 301 -15.94 -10.59 20.25
C ILE A 301 -15.58 -9.29 19.54
N LYS A 302 -16.55 -8.42 19.28
CA LYS A 302 -16.35 -7.12 18.62
C LYS A 302 -15.60 -6.12 19.51
N ASN A 303 -16.13 -5.81 20.69
CA ASN A 303 -15.67 -4.69 21.53
C ASN A 303 -14.88 -5.13 22.77
N GLY A 304 -14.81 -6.44 23.05
CA GLY A 304 -14.18 -6.95 24.27
C GLY A 304 -12.66 -6.83 24.30
N THR A 305 -12.06 -7.07 25.48
CA THR A 305 -10.61 -7.24 25.61
C THR A 305 -10.14 -8.57 24.99
N PRO A 306 -8.86 -8.73 24.61
CA PRO A 306 -8.34 -9.99 24.06
C PRO A 306 -8.75 -11.28 24.80
N PRO A 307 -8.74 -11.37 26.15
CA PRO A 307 -9.22 -12.56 26.85
C PRO A 307 -10.73 -12.77 26.71
N MET A 308 -11.54 -11.70 26.74
CA MET A 308 -12.99 -11.78 26.53
C MET A 308 -13.31 -12.32 25.14
N ARG A 309 -12.66 -11.79 24.10
CA ARG A 309 -12.83 -12.25 22.71
C ARG A 309 -12.49 -13.74 22.57
N LYS A 310 -11.37 -14.18 23.16
CA LYS A 310 -10.92 -15.57 23.08
C LYS A 310 -11.92 -16.53 23.76
N SER A 311 -12.46 -16.15 24.92
CA SER A 311 -13.47 -16.94 25.63
C SER A 311 -14.78 -16.99 24.85
N ALA A 312 -15.29 -15.84 24.40
CA ALA A 312 -16.53 -15.75 23.64
C ALA A 312 -16.45 -16.50 22.29
N LEU A 313 -15.32 -16.41 21.59
CA LEU A 313 -15.07 -17.12 20.34
C LEU A 313 -15.04 -18.65 20.53
N ARG A 314 -14.57 -19.15 21.67
CA ARG A 314 -14.68 -20.59 22.00
C ARG A 314 -16.14 -20.97 22.27
N GLN A 315 -16.84 -20.21 23.09
CA GLN A 315 -18.23 -20.49 23.45
C GLN A 315 -19.17 -20.51 22.23
N ILE A 316 -19.05 -19.53 21.32
CA ILE A 316 -19.89 -19.47 20.12
C ILE A 316 -19.62 -20.63 19.16
N THR A 317 -18.39 -21.17 19.15
CA THR A 317 -17.98 -22.24 18.24
C THR A 317 -18.31 -23.63 18.77
N ASP A 318 -18.10 -23.86 20.06
CA ASP A 318 -18.48 -25.12 20.70
C ASP A 318 -20.01 -25.32 20.71
N LYS A 319 -20.77 -24.23 20.89
CA LYS A 319 -22.23 -24.24 20.91
C LYS A 319 -22.89 -23.90 19.57
N ALA A 320 -22.13 -23.79 18.47
CA ALA A 320 -22.67 -23.39 17.17
C ALA A 320 -23.84 -24.26 16.69
N ARG A 321 -23.75 -25.60 16.89
CA ARG A 321 -24.82 -26.54 16.52
C ARG A 321 -26.07 -26.41 17.41
N GLU A 322 -25.91 -26.03 18.67
CA GLU A 322 -27.01 -25.82 19.63
C GLU A 322 -27.80 -24.54 19.33
N PHE A 323 -27.09 -23.49 18.91
CA PHE A 323 -27.69 -22.21 18.50
C PHE A 323 -28.45 -22.32 17.18
N GLY A 324 -27.97 -23.13 16.24
CA GLY A 324 -28.56 -23.28 14.92
C GLY A 324 -28.09 -22.22 13.92
N ALA A 325 -28.07 -22.60 12.63
CA ALA A 325 -27.57 -21.76 11.55
C ALA A 325 -28.38 -20.46 11.38
N ASP A 326 -29.72 -20.55 11.52
CA ASP A 326 -30.63 -19.42 11.31
C ASP A 326 -30.33 -18.25 12.25
N SER A 327 -30.36 -18.50 13.57
CA SER A 327 -30.15 -17.49 14.59
C SER A 327 -28.73 -16.91 14.55
N LEU A 328 -27.73 -17.70 14.16
CA LEU A 328 -26.35 -17.21 14.00
C LEU A 328 -26.22 -16.28 12.80
N PHE A 329 -26.63 -16.69 11.60
CA PHE A 329 -26.46 -15.87 10.40
C PHE A 329 -27.36 -14.65 10.37
N ASN A 330 -28.56 -14.71 10.98
CA ASN A 330 -29.43 -13.55 11.09
C ASN A 330 -28.82 -12.42 11.93
N GLN A 331 -27.96 -12.74 12.90
CA GLN A 331 -27.29 -11.75 13.75
C GLN A 331 -25.90 -11.35 13.24
N ILE A 332 -25.14 -12.29 12.65
CA ILE A 332 -23.77 -12.03 12.20
C ILE A 332 -23.73 -11.23 10.89
N LEU A 333 -24.59 -11.57 9.92
CA LEU A 333 -24.52 -10.99 8.57
C LEU A 333 -24.82 -9.47 8.54
N PRO A 334 -25.81 -8.94 9.28
CA PRO A 334 -26.05 -7.49 9.31
C PRO A 334 -24.86 -6.69 9.87
N LEU A 335 -24.13 -7.22 10.84
CA LEU A 335 -22.94 -6.57 11.40
C LEU A 335 -21.84 -6.40 10.36
N LEU A 336 -21.66 -7.40 9.49
CA LEU A 336 -20.65 -7.37 8.44
C LEU A 336 -21.00 -6.40 7.30
N MET A 337 -22.28 -6.08 7.13
CA MET A 337 -22.76 -5.10 6.15
C MET A 337 -22.67 -3.65 6.65
N SER A 338 -22.31 -3.43 7.92
CA SER A 338 -22.22 -2.08 8.47
C SER A 338 -21.05 -1.31 7.85
N PRO A 339 -21.27 -0.12 7.27
CA PRO A 339 -20.20 0.65 6.62
C PRO A 339 -19.24 1.29 7.61
N THR A 340 -19.59 1.33 8.90
CA THR A 340 -18.78 1.91 9.98
C THR A 340 -17.87 0.88 10.66
N LEU A 341 -17.86 -0.36 10.18
CA LEU A 341 -17.05 -1.44 10.73
C LEU A 341 -15.55 -1.21 10.45
N GLU A 342 -14.76 -1.14 11.51
CA GLU A 342 -13.30 -1.05 11.39
C GLU A 342 -12.73 -2.37 10.84
N ASP A 343 -11.59 -2.31 10.13
CA ASP A 343 -10.95 -3.48 9.52
C ASP A 343 -10.62 -4.57 10.54
N GLN A 344 -10.21 -4.17 11.76
CA GLN A 344 -9.95 -5.10 12.86
C GLN A 344 -11.23 -5.81 13.34
N GLU A 345 -12.36 -5.09 13.41
CA GLU A 345 -13.65 -5.63 13.82
C GLU A 345 -14.21 -6.59 12.76
N ARG A 346 -14.05 -6.23 11.47
CA ARG A 346 -14.36 -7.06 10.32
C ARG A 346 -13.62 -8.39 10.36
N HIS A 347 -12.30 -8.33 10.57
CA HIS A 347 -11.46 -9.53 10.69
C HIS A 347 -11.93 -10.47 11.82
N LEU A 348 -12.38 -9.91 12.94
CA LEU A 348 -12.90 -10.72 14.06
C LEU A 348 -14.23 -11.40 13.72
N LEU A 349 -15.16 -10.69 13.07
CA LEU A 349 -16.43 -11.27 12.63
C LEU A 349 -16.22 -12.34 11.55
N VAL A 350 -15.30 -12.12 10.62
CA VAL A 350 -14.90 -13.12 9.62
C VAL A 350 -14.39 -14.40 10.29
N LYS A 351 -13.55 -14.28 11.32
CA LYS A 351 -13.09 -15.43 12.12
C LYS A 351 -14.22 -16.16 12.84
N VAL A 352 -15.27 -15.45 13.25
CA VAL A 352 -16.47 -16.08 13.83
C VAL A 352 -17.19 -16.89 12.76
N ILE A 353 -17.48 -16.29 11.61
CA ILE A 353 -18.16 -16.94 10.48
C ILE A 353 -17.42 -18.21 10.09
N ASP A 354 -16.11 -18.13 9.89
CA ASP A 354 -15.30 -19.25 9.46
C ASP A 354 -15.41 -20.46 10.41
N ARG A 355 -15.26 -20.22 11.72
CA ARG A 355 -15.35 -21.30 12.72
C ARG A 355 -16.76 -21.84 12.87
N VAL A 356 -17.78 -21.00 12.70
CA VAL A 356 -19.19 -21.40 12.74
C VAL A 356 -19.53 -22.26 11.51
N LEU A 357 -19.08 -21.87 10.31
CA LEU A 357 -19.26 -22.64 9.08
C LEU A 357 -18.66 -24.05 9.20
N TYR A 358 -17.44 -24.14 9.73
CA TYR A 358 -16.77 -25.42 9.96
C TYR A 358 -17.56 -26.36 10.90
N LYS A 359 -18.24 -25.81 11.91
CA LYS A 359 -19.00 -26.60 12.88
C LYS A 359 -20.40 -26.99 12.40
N LEU A 360 -21.06 -26.12 11.64
CA LEU A 360 -22.41 -26.34 11.13
C LEU A 360 -22.47 -27.33 9.97
N ASP A 361 -21.40 -27.44 9.18
CA ASP A 361 -21.28 -28.41 8.07
C ASP A 361 -22.50 -28.34 7.12
N ASP A 362 -23.24 -29.43 6.91
CA ASP A 362 -24.40 -29.48 6.00
C ASP A 362 -25.55 -28.53 6.35
N LEU A 363 -25.65 -28.04 7.59
CA LEU A 363 -26.74 -27.15 8.02
C LEU A 363 -26.69 -25.77 7.35
N VAL A 364 -25.58 -25.41 6.69
CA VAL A 364 -25.40 -24.11 6.03
C VAL A 364 -26.07 -24.04 4.65
N ARG A 365 -26.45 -25.17 4.05
CA ARG A 365 -26.95 -25.26 2.66
C ARG A 365 -28.10 -24.29 2.33
N PRO A 366 -29.14 -24.10 3.17
CA PRO A 366 -30.21 -23.15 2.89
C PRO A 366 -29.77 -21.68 2.92
N TYR A 367 -28.66 -21.39 3.62
CA TYR A 367 -28.16 -20.03 3.86
C TYR A 367 -27.07 -19.61 2.89
N VAL A 368 -26.62 -20.50 1.99
CA VAL A 368 -25.52 -20.25 1.04
C VAL A 368 -25.75 -18.96 0.25
N HIS A 369 -26.96 -18.76 -0.29
CA HIS A 369 -27.29 -17.54 -1.05
C HIS A 369 -27.14 -16.28 -0.20
N LYS A 370 -27.69 -16.29 1.02
CA LYS A 370 -27.65 -15.15 1.94
C LYS A 370 -26.21 -14.80 2.36
N ILE A 371 -25.37 -15.82 2.57
CA ILE A 371 -23.95 -15.62 2.89
C ILE A 371 -23.21 -15.06 1.67
N LEU A 372 -23.41 -15.63 0.47
CA LEU A 372 -22.75 -15.16 -0.74
C LEU A 372 -23.04 -13.69 -1.04
N VAL A 373 -24.29 -13.24 -0.95
CA VAL A 373 -24.66 -11.84 -1.21
C VAL A 373 -23.89 -10.86 -0.30
N VAL A 374 -23.56 -11.26 0.93
CA VAL A 374 -22.82 -10.42 1.89
C VAL A 374 -21.31 -10.50 1.68
N ILE A 375 -20.79 -11.68 1.30
CA ILE A 375 -19.34 -11.93 1.21
C ILE A 375 -18.76 -11.64 -0.19
N GLU A 376 -19.54 -11.81 -1.25
CA GLU A 376 -19.12 -11.57 -2.62
C GLU A 376 -18.56 -10.16 -2.88
N PRO A 377 -19.16 -9.06 -2.34
CA PRO A 377 -18.61 -7.72 -2.48
C PRO A 377 -17.18 -7.58 -1.92
N LEU A 378 -16.84 -8.32 -0.86
CA LEU A 378 -15.50 -8.29 -0.26
C LEU A 378 -14.41 -8.75 -1.24
N LEU A 379 -14.75 -9.52 -2.28
CA LEU A 379 -13.80 -9.97 -3.31
C LEU A 379 -13.28 -8.83 -4.21
N ILE A 380 -13.96 -7.68 -4.22
CA ILE A 380 -13.65 -6.50 -5.05
C ILE A 380 -13.22 -5.31 -4.19
N ASP A 381 -13.23 -5.44 -2.86
CA ASP A 381 -12.81 -4.39 -1.93
C ASP A 381 -11.40 -3.87 -2.27
N GLU A 382 -11.12 -2.59 -2.01
CA GLU A 382 -9.81 -1.98 -2.25
C GLU A 382 -8.74 -2.55 -1.32
N ASP A 383 -9.12 -2.92 -0.10
CA ASP A 383 -8.22 -3.54 0.85
C ASP A 383 -7.90 -4.98 0.45
N TYR A 384 -6.60 -5.30 0.48
CA TYR A 384 -6.11 -6.63 0.22
C TYR A 384 -6.56 -7.64 1.28
N TYR A 385 -6.60 -7.25 2.55
CA TYR A 385 -6.95 -8.18 3.64
C TYR A 385 -8.43 -8.54 3.61
N ALA A 386 -9.33 -7.57 3.42
CA ALA A 386 -10.75 -7.82 3.19
C ALA A 386 -10.99 -8.80 2.00
N ARG A 387 -10.24 -8.66 0.90
CA ARG A 387 -10.32 -9.61 -0.22
C ARG A 387 -9.85 -11.02 0.15
N VAL A 388 -8.80 -11.17 0.96
CA VAL A 388 -8.31 -12.49 1.41
C VAL A 388 -9.36 -13.16 2.30
N GLU A 389 -9.94 -12.40 3.22
CA GLU A 389 -10.99 -12.86 4.13
C GLU A 389 -12.24 -13.34 3.40
N GLY A 390 -12.71 -12.58 2.40
CA GLY A 390 -13.83 -13.00 1.56
C GLY A 390 -13.55 -14.31 0.81
N ARG A 391 -12.30 -14.52 0.34
CA ARG A 391 -11.90 -15.77 -0.31
C ARG A 391 -11.89 -16.95 0.67
N GLU A 392 -11.43 -16.74 1.88
CA GLU A 392 -11.39 -17.80 2.91
C GLU A 392 -12.80 -18.26 3.29
N ILE A 393 -13.72 -17.31 3.53
CA ILE A 393 -15.12 -17.64 3.84
C ILE A 393 -15.78 -18.41 2.70
N ILE A 394 -15.64 -17.96 1.44
CA ILE A 394 -16.24 -18.65 0.29
C ILE A 394 -15.62 -20.04 0.10
N SER A 395 -14.31 -20.19 0.34
CA SER A 395 -13.62 -21.50 0.27
C SER A 395 -14.18 -22.48 1.30
N ASN A 396 -14.37 -22.05 2.54
CA ASN A 396 -14.89 -22.91 3.60
C ASN A 396 -16.40 -23.16 3.45
N LEU A 397 -17.16 -22.17 2.99
CA LEU A 397 -18.56 -22.33 2.59
C LEU A 397 -18.70 -23.37 1.47
N ALA A 398 -17.83 -23.34 0.46
CA ALA A 398 -17.85 -24.30 -0.65
C ALA A 398 -17.60 -25.74 -0.19
N LYS A 399 -16.69 -25.92 0.78
CA LYS A 399 -16.40 -27.24 1.38
C LYS A 399 -17.59 -27.77 2.20
N ALA A 400 -18.27 -26.90 2.96
CA ALA A 400 -19.42 -27.27 3.78
C ALA A 400 -20.70 -27.51 2.95
N ALA A 401 -20.99 -26.64 1.98
CA ALA A 401 -22.21 -26.74 1.17
C ALA A 401 -22.12 -27.76 0.02
N GLY A 402 -20.90 -28.02 -0.46
CA GLY A 402 -20.62 -28.88 -1.61
C GLY A 402 -20.86 -28.22 -2.97
N LEU A 403 -20.22 -28.76 -4.01
CA LEU A 403 -20.19 -28.17 -5.35
C LEU A 403 -21.59 -27.99 -5.97
N ALA A 404 -22.46 -28.99 -5.84
CA ALA A 404 -23.79 -28.96 -6.45
C ALA A 404 -24.64 -27.80 -5.92
N THR A 405 -24.61 -27.58 -4.59
CA THR A 405 -25.32 -26.49 -3.92
C THR A 405 -24.76 -25.12 -4.32
N MET A 406 -23.42 -25.01 -4.43
CA MET A 406 -22.78 -23.77 -4.88
C MET A 406 -23.17 -23.42 -6.33
N ILE A 407 -23.15 -24.42 -7.22
CA ILE A 407 -23.56 -24.24 -8.62
C ILE A 407 -25.04 -23.86 -8.70
N SER A 408 -25.94 -24.56 -8.00
CA SER A 408 -27.37 -24.26 -8.06
C SER A 408 -27.70 -22.86 -7.58
N THR A 409 -27.01 -22.38 -6.55
CA THR A 409 -27.24 -21.07 -5.95
C THR A 409 -26.74 -19.92 -6.84
N MET A 410 -25.54 -20.02 -7.40
CA MET A 410 -24.91 -18.94 -8.19
C MET A 410 -25.26 -18.99 -9.68
N ARG A 411 -25.88 -20.07 -10.18
CA ARG A 411 -26.22 -20.21 -11.60
C ARG A 411 -27.13 -19.11 -12.14
N PRO A 412 -28.17 -18.61 -11.42
CA PRO A 412 -29.00 -17.50 -11.88
C PRO A 412 -28.22 -16.17 -12.02
N ASP A 413 -27.11 -16.01 -11.30
CA ASP A 413 -26.32 -14.78 -11.30
C ASP A 413 -25.36 -14.69 -12.49
N ILE A 414 -25.13 -15.82 -13.19
CA ILE A 414 -24.19 -15.90 -14.33
C ILE A 414 -24.68 -15.12 -15.55
N ASP A 415 -25.98 -15.15 -15.84
CA ASP A 415 -26.62 -14.44 -16.95
C ASP A 415 -27.43 -13.22 -16.51
N ASN A 416 -27.20 -12.75 -15.28
CA ASN A 416 -27.77 -11.51 -14.77
C ASN A 416 -27.38 -10.32 -15.68
N MET A 417 -28.31 -9.38 -15.87
CA MET A 417 -28.07 -8.20 -16.69
C MET A 417 -27.04 -7.25 -16.07
N ASP A 418 -26.93 -7.25 -14.74
CA ASP A 418 -25.94 -6.45 -14.02
C ASP A 418 -24.52 -7.01 -14.22
N GLU A 419 -23.59 -6.14 -14.63
CA GLU A 419 -22.17 -6.50 -14.77
C GLU A 419 -21.47 -6.62 -13.42
N TYR A 420 -21.91 -5.89 -12.39
CA TYR A 420 -21.36 -5.96 -11.05
C TYR A 420 -21.56 -7.36 -10.45
N VAL A 421 -22.81 -7.83 -10.44
CA VAL A 421 -23.17 -9.19 -9.96
C VAL A 421 -22.39 -10.26 -10.73
N ARG A 422 -22.37 -10.20 -12.07
CA ARG A 422 -21.59 -11.16 -12.87
C ARG A 422 -20.08 -11.13 -12.55
N ASN A 423 -19.53 -9.97 -12.21
CA ASN A 423 -18.12 -9.83 -11.84
C ASN A 423 -17.81 -10.44 -10.48
N THR A 424 -18.65 -10.19 -9.46
CA THR A 424 -18.47 -10.80 -8.13
C THR A 424 -18.66 -12.30 -8.20
N THR A 425 -19.71 -12.77 -8.88
CA THR A 425 -20.00 -14.19 -9.06
C THR A 425 -18.87 -14.91 -9.80
N ALA A 426 -18.26 -14.28 -10.83
CA ALA A 426 -17.12 -14.87 -11.52
C ALA A 426 -15.90 -15.08 -10.61
N ARG A 427 -15.64 -14.13 -9.70
CA ARG A 427 -14.58 -14.26 -8.68
C ARG A 427 -14.94 -15.32 -7.64
N ALA A 428 -16.19 -15.38 -7.20
CA ALA A 428 -16.66 -16.39 -6.27
C ALA A 428 -16.49 -17.81 -6.83
N PHE A 429 -16.87 -18.05 -8.08
CA PHE A 429 -16.64 -19.35 -8.74
C PHE A 429 -15.16 -19.71 -8.84
N ALA A 430 -14.26 -18.75 -9.07
CA ALA A 430 -12.83 -19.03 -9.07
C ALA A 430 -12.32 -19.46 -7.68
N VAL A 431 -12.84 -18.85 -6.61
CA VAL A 431 -12.56 -19.28 -5.23
C VAL A 431 -13.11 -20.70 -4.99
N VAL A 432 -14.34 -20.99 -5.43
CA VAL A 432 -14.91 -22.34 -5.33
C VAL A 432 -14.07 -23.37 -6.08
N ALA A 433 -13.57 -23.02 -7.27
CA ALA A 433 -12.66 -23.88 -8.03
C ALA A 433 -11.33 -24.14 -7.30
N SER A 434 -10.80 -23.14 -6.58
CA SER A 434 -9.59 -23.32 -5.77
C SER A 434 -9.82 -24.21 -4.55
N ALA A 435 -11.04 -24.18 -3.98
CA ALA A 435 -11.39 -24.95 -2.78
C ALA A 435 -11.72 -26.42 -3.07
N LEU A 436 -12.48 -26.67 -4.15
CA LEU A 436 -12.99 -27.99 -4.52
C LEU A 436 -12.22 -28.65 -5.68
N GLY A 437 -11.25 -27.95 -6.25
CA GLY A 437 -10.44 -28.39 -7.38
C GLY A 437 -11.06 -28.06 -8.74
N ILE A 438 -10.23 -27.59 -9.67
CA ILE A 438 -10.61 -27.23 -11.05
C ILE A 438 -11.34 -28.37 -11.78
N PRO A 439 -10.91 -29.66 -11.72
CA PRO A 439 -11.53 -30.74 -12.48
C PRO A 439 -13.03 -30.89 -12.24
N SER A 440 -13.46 -30.66 -11.01
CA SER A 440 -14.86 -30.79 -10.59
C SER A 440 -15.77 -29.75 -11.27
N LEU A 441 -15.24 -28.56 -11.59
CA LEU A 441 -15.97 -27.45 -12.19
C LEU A 441 -15.88 -27.45 -13.73
N LEU A 442 -14.99 -28.22 -14.35
CA LEU A 442 -14.80 -28.23 -15.81
C LEU A 442 -16.08 -28.52 -16.61
N PRO A 443 -16.93 -29.52 -16.25
CA PRO A 443 -18.16 -29.78 -17.00
C PRO A 443 -19.12 -28.60 -16.97
N PHE A 444 -19.20 -27.93 -15.82
CA PHE A 444 -20.00 -26.72 -15.64
C PHE A 444 -19.48 -25.56 -16.49
N LEU A 445 -18.17 -25.30 -16.45
CA LEU A 445 -17.54 -24.25 -17.27
C LEU A 445 -17.73 -24.50 -18.76
N LYS A 446 -17.59 -25.76 -19.20
CA LYS A 446 -17.84 -26.15 -20.59
C LYS A 446 -19.27 -25.82 -21.01
N ALA A 447 -20.26 -26.13 -20.18
CA ALA A 447 -21.67 -25.84 -20.47
C ALA A 447 -21.97 -24.33 -20.49
N VAL A 448 -21.39 -23.55 -19.57
CA VAL A 448 -21.62 -22.10 -19.48
C VAL A 448 -20.93 -21.34 -20.63
N CYS A 449 -19.67 -21.67 -20.94
CA CYS A 449 -18.91 -21.02 -22.01
C CYS A 449 -19.49 -21.32 -23.41
N HIS A 450 -20.15 -22.47 -23.58
CA HIS A 450 -20.83 -22.87 -24.83
C HIS A 450 -22.34 -22.62 -24.80
N SER A 451 -22.84 -21.86 -23.82
CA SER A 451 -24.27 -21.56 -23.70
C SER A 451 -24.77 -20.76 -24.91
N LYS A 452 -25.82 -21.27 -25.56
CA LYS A 452 -26.51 -20.57 -26.67
C LYS A 452 -27.60 -19.63 -26.16
N LYS A 453 -27.90 -19.61 -24.85
CA LYS A 453 -29.02 -18.85 -24.29
C LYS A 453 -28.74 -17.35 -24.20
N SER A 454 -27.55 -17.00 -23.70
CA SER A 454 -27.18 -15.61 -23.46
C SER A 454 -25.67 -15.45 -23.65
N TRP A 455 -25.27 -14.35 -24.29
CA TRP A 455 -23.86 -14.01 -24.43
C TRP A 455 -23.26 -13.61 -23.07
N GLN A 456 -24.09 -13.11 -22.15
CA GLN A 456 -23.73 -12.81 -20.77
C GLN A 456 -23.22 -14.06 -20.05
N ALA A 457 -23.89 -15.21 -20.19
CA ALA A 457 -23.42 -16.47 -19.62
C ALA A 457 -22.05 -16.85 -20.18
N ARG A 458 -21.87 -16.79 -21.50
CA ARG A 458 -20.57 -17.09 -22.15
C ARG A 458 -19.47 -16.17 -21.62
N HIS A 459 -19.75 -14.86 -21.55
CA HIS A 459 -18.82 -13.86 -21.03
C HIS A 459 -18.42 -14.16 -19.58
N THR A 460 -19.39 -14.41 -18.70
CA THR A 460 -19.12 -14.73 -17.28
C THR A 460 -18.38 -16.05 -17.14
N GLY A 461 -18.73 -17.08 -17.91
CA GLY A 461 -18.02 -18.37 -17.92
C GLY A 461 -16.54 -18.21 -18.23
N ILE A 462 -16.21 -17.44 -19.27
CA ILE A 462 -14.82 -17.16 -19.65
C ILE A 462 -14.12 -16.29 -18.60
N LYS A 463 -14.85 -15.36 -17.97
CA LYS A 463 -14.34 -14.57 -16.86
C LYS A 463 -14.00 -15.43 -15.63
N ILE A 464 -14.77 -16.49 -15.36
CA ILE A 464 -14.43 -17.47 -14.32
C ILE A 464 -13.09 -18.12 -14.64
N VAL A 465 -12.85 -18.56 -15.88
CA VAL A 465 -11.57 -19.14 -16.30
C VAL A 465 -10.42 -18.15 -16.13
N GLN A 466 -10.63 -16.87 -16.48
CA GLN A 466 -9.63 -15.82 -16.23
C GLN A 466 -9.31 -15.67 -14.73
N GLN A 467 -10.33 -15.65 -13.86
CA GLN A 467 -10.12 -15.52 -12.42
C GLN A 467 -9.47 -16.78 -11.81
N ILE A 468 -9.77 -17.97 -12.34
CA ILE A 468 -9.06 -19.21 -11.99
C ILE A 468 -7.58 -19.08 -12.33
N ALA A 469 -7.24 -18.55 -13.51
CA ALA A 469 -5.84 -18.33 -13.90
C ALA A 469 -5.10 -17.40 -12.93
N ILE A 470 -5.74 -16.28 -12.55
CA ILE A 470 -5.15 -15.29 -11.64
C ILE A 470 -5.01 -15.84 -10.22
N LEU A 471 -6.01 -16.58 -9.72
CA LEU A 471 -6.03 -17.06 -8.34
C LEU A 471 -5.11 -18.27 -8.11
N MET A 472 -5.06 -19.19 -9.08
CA MET A 472 -4.28 -20.44 -8.97
C MET A 472 -2.81 -20.26 -9.40
N GLY A 473 -2.52 -19.28 -10.26
CA GLY A 473 -1.17 -19.06 -10.79
C GLY A 473 -0.64 -20.31 -11.50
N CYS A 474 0.58 -20.75 -11.17
CA CYS A 474 1.23 -21.90 -11.79
C CYS A 474 0.50 -23.25 -11.54
N ALA A 475 -0.43 -23.33 -10.59
CA ALA A 475 -1.18 -24.57 -10.33
C ALA A 475 -2.20 -24.92 -11.45
N VAL A 476 -2.35 -24.07 -12.46
CA VAL A 476 -3.25 -24.31 -13.61
C VAL A 476 -2.69 -25.32 -14.61
N LEU A 477 -1.36 -25.53 -14.65
CA LEU A 477 -0.68 -26.35 -15.67
C LEU A 477 -1.36 -27.70 -15.99
N PRO A 478 -1.74 -28.55 -15.01
CA PRO A 478 -2.34 -29.86 -15.30
C PRO A 478 -3.71 -29.78 -15.99
N HIS A 479 -4.38 -28.63 -15.90
CA HIS A 479 -5.73 -28.40 -16.43
C HIS A 479 -5.74 -27.37 -17.57
N LEU A 480 -4.57 -26.85 -17.95
CA LEU A 480 -4.41 -25.76 -18.91
C LEU A 480 -5.06 -26.10 -20.25
N LYS A 481 -4.74 -27.28 -20.81
CA LYS A 481 -5.31 -27.74 -22.09
C LYS A 481 -6.84 -27.75 -22.06
N SER A 482 -7.43 -28.34 -21.03
CA SER A 482 -8.89 -28.39 -20.86
C SER A 482 -9.52 -27.00 -20.74
N LEU A 483 -8.87 -26.07 -20.05
CA LEU A 483 -9.36 -24.69 -19.90
C LEU A 483 -9.25 -23.91 -21.21
N VAL A 484 -8.15 -24.07 -21.95
CA VAL A 484 -7.97 -23.43 -23.26
C VAL A 484 -9.01 -23.95 -24.27
N GLU A 485 -9.23 -25.27 -24.31
CA GLU A 485 -10.27 -25.90 -25.16
C GLU A 485 -11.70 -25.44 -24.81
N ILE A 486 -11.96 -25.08 -23.55
CA ILE A 486 -13.27 -24.53 -23.15
C ILE A 486 -13.46 -23.10 -23.68
N VAL A 487 -12.39 -22.32 -23.73
CA VAL A 487 -12.43 -20.87 -24.01
C VAL A 487 -12.21 -20.54 -25.49
N GLU A 488 -11.57 -21.42 -26.27
CA GLU A 488 -11.15 -21.15 -27.65
C GLU A 488 -12.26 -20.69 -28.61
N ASN A 489 -13.50 -21.12 -28.39
CA ASN A 489 -14.65 -20.75 -29.22
C ASN A 489 -15.12 -19.30 -28.99
N GLY A 490 -14.77 -18.70 -27.84
CA GLY A 490 -15.08 -17.31 -27.53
C GLY A 490 -14.35 -16.30 -28.41
N LEU A 491 -13.26 -16.70 -29.09
CA LEU A 491 -12.50 -15.81 -29.98
C LEU A 491 -13.23 -15.46 -31.28
N VAL A 492 -14.14 -16.33 -31.71
CA VAL A 492 -14.91 -16.19 -32.96
C VAL A 492 -16.36 -15.78 -32.68
N ASP A 493 -16.68 -15.46 -31.42
CA ASP A 493 -18.02 -15.02 -31.02
C ASP A 493 -18.43 -13.74 -31.78
N GLU A 494 -19.71 -13.60 -32.11
CA GLU A 494 -20.26 -12.38 -32.73
C GLU A 494 -20.10 -11.17 -31.80
N GLN A 495 -20.20 -11.38 -30.49
CA GLN A 495 -20.15 -10.30 -29.51
C GLN A 495 -18.72 -9.90 -29.17
N GLN A 496 -18.38 -8.62 -29.38
CA GLN A 496 -17.02 -8.11 -29.14
C GLN A 496 -16.59 -8.27 -27.67
N LYS A 497 -17.49 -8.03 -26.71
CA LYS A 497 -17.18 -8.20 -25.27
C LYS A 497 -16.71 -9.63 -24.95
N VAL A 498 -17.32 -10.65 -25.58
CA VAL A 498 -16.92 -12.05 -25.41
C VAL A 498 -15.54 -12.29 -26.03
N ARG A 499 -15.28 -11.81 -27.25
CA ARG A 499 -13.95 -11.94 -27.88
C ARG A 499 -12.85 -11.30 -27.04
N THR A 500 -13.10 -10.10 -26.50
CA THR A 500 -12.14 -9.37 -25.65
C THR A 500 -11.83 -10.14 -24.38
N ILE A 501 -12.83 -10.61 -23.61
CA ILE A 501 -12.58 -11.35 -22.37
C ILE A 501 -11.89 -12.70 -22.64
N THR A 502 -12.17 -13.33 -23.78
CA THR A 502 -11.52 -14.56 -24.22
C THR A 502 -10.02 -14.35 -24.42
N ALA A 503 -9.64 -13.31 -25.17
CA ALA A 503 -8.23 -12.97 -25.35
C ALA A 503 -7.55 -12.61 -24.02
N LEU A 504 -8.22 -11.87 -23.13
CA LEU A 504 -7.69 -11.56 -21.80
C LEU A 504 -7.57 -12.78 -20.88
N SER A 505 -8.47 -13.76 -21.01
CA SER A 505 -8.42 -15.03 -20.29
C SER A 505 -7.23 -15.87 -20.76
N LEU A 506 -7.01 -15.95 -22.08
CA LEU A 506 -5.84 -16.62 -22.66
C LEU A 506 -4.53 -15.95 -22.24
N ALA A 507 -4.49 -14.61 -22.19
CA ALA A 507 -3.33 -13.88 -21.67
C ALA A 507 -3.03 -14.25 -20.21
N ALA A 508 -4.06 -14.32 -19.36
CA ALA A 508 -3.91 -14.70 -17.95
C ALA A 508 -3.48 -16.17 -17.79
N LEU A 509 -4.00 -17.08 -18.63
CA LEU A 509 -3.58 -18.48 -18.65
C LEU A 509 -2.11 -18.63 -19.09
N ALA A 510 -1.68 -17.87 -20.10
CA ALA A 510 -0.29 -17.88 -20.57
C ALA A 510 0.67 -17.28 -19.52
N GLU A 511 0.29 -16.17 -18.88
CA GLU A 511 1.05 -15.59 -17.77
C GLU A 511 1.19 -16.59 -16.60
N ALA A 512 0.10 -17.25 -16.23
CA ALA A 512 0.09 -18.26 -15.18
C ALA A 512 0.90 -19.52 -15.53
N ALA A 513 1.01 -19.85 -16.82
CA ALA A 513 1.73 -21.03 -17.30
C ALA A 513 3.23 -20.79 -17.55
N THR A 514 3.66 -19.54 -17.68
CA THR A 514 5.03 -19.16 -18.03
C THR A 514 6.06 -19.82 -17.09
N PRO A 515 7.12 -20.48 -17.60
CA PRO A 515 7.55 -20.59 -19.01
C PRO A 515 7.06 -21.84 -19.77
N TYR A 516 6.20 -22.67 -19.20
CA TYR A 516 5.76 -23.95 -19.81
C TYR A 516 4.37 -23.86 -20.47
N GLY A 517 3.96 -24.91 -21.19
CA GLY A 517 2.57 -25.08 -21.59
C GLY A 517 2.17 -24.52 -22.96
N ILE A 518 3.13 -24.20 -23.83
CA ILE A 518 2.85 -23.71 -25.21
C ILE A 518 1.98 -24.68 -26.01
N GLU A 519 2.15 -25.99 -25.82
CA GLU A 519 1.38 -27.05 -26.51
C GLU A 519 -0.14 -26.92 -26.29
N ALA A 520 -0.56 -26.40 -25.13
CA ALA A 520 -1.97 -26.22 -24.83
C ALA A 520 -2.62 -25.10 -25.65
N PHE A 521 -1.83 -24.18 -26.23
CA PHE A 521 -2.32 -23.00 -26.94
C PHE A 521 -2.35 -23.16 -28.47
N ASP A 522 -1.90 -24.29 -29.02
CA ASP A 522 -1.78 -24.51 -30.46
C ASP A 522 -3.11 -24.27 -31.23
N SER A 523 -4.23 -24.76 -30.69
CA SER A 523 -5.55 -24.57 -31.31
C SER A 523 -6.00 -23.11 -31.41
N VAL A 524 -5.40 -22.23 -30.61
CA VAL A 524 -5.78 -20.84 -30.43
C VAL A 524 -4.88 -19.88 -31.23
N LEU A 525 -3.63 -20.24 -31.48
CA LEU A 525 -2.64 -19.37 -32.16
C LEU A 525 -3.14 -18.84 -33.50
N VAL A 526 -3.67 -19.72 -34.36
CA VAL A 526 -4.18 -19.34 -35.69
C VAL A 526 -5.35 -18.36 -35.59
N ARG A 527 -6.23 -18.54 -34.59
CA ARG A 527 -7.41 -17.68 -34.38
C ARG A 527 -6.98 -16.30 -33.88
N LEU A 528 -6.04 -16.23 -32.93
CA LEU A 528 -5.51 -14.97 -32.42
C LEU A 528 -4.82 -14.17 -33.53
N TRP A 529 -4.03 -14.83 -34.35
CA TRP A 529 -3.28 -14.16 -35.42
C TRP A 529 -4.18 -13.55 -36.50
N LYS A 530 -5.20 -14.30 -36.94
CA LYS A 530 -6.25 -13.75 -37.82
C LYS A 530 -6.96 -12.55 -37.15
N GLY A 531 -7.20 -12.64 -35.85
CA GLY A 531 -7.82 -11.59 -35.05
C GLY A 531 -7.02 -10.28 -34.99
N ILE A 532 -5.69 -10.33 -34.83
CA ILE A 532 -4.86 -9.12 -34.77
C ILE A 532 -4.89 -8.36 -36.12
N ARG A 533 -4.92 -9.08 -37.24
CA ARG A 533 -4.98 -8.45 -38.57
C ARG A 533 -6.35 -7.81 -38.83
N ALA A 534 -7.43 -8.47 -38.40
CA ALA A 534 -8.81 -8.06 -38.67
C ALA A 534 -9.37 -7.01 -37.69
N HIS A 535 -9.04 -7.09 -36.40
CA HIS A 535 -9.63 -6.23 -35.37
C HIS A 535 -8.87 -4.90 -35.17
N ARG A 536 -9.55 -3.92 -34.59
CA ARG A 536 -9.03 -2.58 -34.22
C ARG A 536 -9.56 -2.15 -32.86
N GLY A 537 -8.95 -1.11 -32.27
CA GLY A 537 -9.35 -0.55 -30.97
C GLY A 537 -9.16 -1.52 -29.80
N LYS A 538 -10.03 -1.43 -28.78
CA LYS A 538 -9.92 -2.24 -27.54
C LYS A 538 -9.91 -3.76 -27.76
N GLY A 539 -10.59 -4.24 -28.81
CA GLY A 539 -10.55 -5.64 -29.19
C GLY A 539 -9.15 -6.08 -29.64
N LEU A 540 -8.49 -5.28 -30.48
CA LEU A 540 -7.11 -5.52 -30.90
C LEU A 540 -6.15 -5.53 -29.71
N ALA A 541 -6.34 -4.61 -28.77
CA ALA A 541 -5.52 -4.52 -27.56
C ALA A 541 -5.52 -5.84 -26.77
N ALA A 542 -6.69 -6.44 -26.54
CA ALA A 542 -6.77 -7.72 -25.84
C ALA A 542 -6.06 -8.86 -26.58
N PHE A 543 -6.15 -8.91 -27.91
CA PHE A 543 -5.48 -9.91 -28.74
C PHE A 543 -3.96 -9.72 -28.75
N LEU A 544 -3.48 -8.46 -28.84
CA LEU A 544 -2.06 -8.13 -28.71
C LEU A 544 -1.53 -8.55 -27.33
N LYS A 545 -2.29 -8.29 -26.27
CA LYS A 545 -1.94 -8.73 -24.91
C LYS A 545 -1.80 -10.26 -24.84
N ALA A 546 -2.76 -11.00 -25.39
CA ALA A 546 -2.69 -12.47 -25.41
C ALA A 546 -1.43 -12.96 -26.12
N ILE A 547 -1.12 -12.41 -27.29
CA ILE A 547 0.06 -12.82 -28.06
C ILE A 547 1.37 -12.42 -27.36
N GLY A 548 1.44 -11.24 -26.74
CA GLY A 548 2.63 -10.84 -25.97
C GLY A 548 2.95 -11.78 -24.82
N TYR A 549 1.93 -12.36 -24.15
CA TYR A 549 2.16 -13.38 -23.13
C TYR A 549 2.45 -14.77 -23.70
N LEU A 550 2.07 -15.07 -24.96
CA LEU A 550 2.36 -16.36 -25.59
C LEU A 550 3.76 -16.43 -26.21
N ILE A 551 4.29 -15.32 -26.73
CA ILE A 551 5.60 -15.28 -27.41
C ILE A 551 6.73 -15.83 -26.50
N PRO A 552 6.83 -15.45 -25.21
CA PRO A 552 7.88 -15.99 -24.34
C PRO A 552 7.79 -17.50 -24.04
N LEU A 553 6.66 -18.16 -24.32
CA LEU A 553 6.50 -19.62 -24.14
C LEU A 553 6.92 -20.40 -25.41
N MET A 554 7.13 -19.72 -26.53
CA MET A 554 7.49 -20.35 -27.79
C MET A 554 8.97 -20.70 -27.85
N ASP A 555 9.32 -21.62 -28.76
CA ASP A 555 10.69 -21.87 -29.17
C ASP A 555 11.28 -20.65 -29.91
N ASN A 556 12.60 -20.54 -29.95
CA ASN A 556 13.30 -19.37 -30.48
C ASN A 556 12.97 -19.07 -31.96
N GLU A 557 12.78 -20.10 -32.78
CA GLU A 557 12.49 -19.95 -34.21
C GLU A 557 11.07 -19.39 -34.41
N SER A 558 10.08 -20.01 -33.78
CA SER A 558 8.69 -19.54 -33.82
C SER A 558 8.56 -18.14 -33.19
N ALA A 559 9.23 -17.90 -32.06
CA ALA A 559 9.20 -16.61 -31.38
C ALA A 559 9.72 -15.47 -32.27
N ASN A 560 10.82 -15.69 -33.01
CA ASN A 560 11.35 -14.71 -33.97
C ASN A 560 10.34 -14.44 -35.09
N TYR A 561 9.78 -15.50 -35.69
CA TYR A 561 8.78 -15.38 -36.76
C TYR A 561 7.54 -14.59 -36.32
N TYR A 562 6.93 -14.97 -35.20
CA TYR A 562 5.75 -14.30 -34.69
C TYR A 562 6.04 -12.88 -34.21
N THR A 563 7.21 -12.64 -33.61
CA THR A 563 7.60 -11.28 -33.19
C THR A 563 7.69 -10.33 -34.37
N ARG A 564 8.36 -10.73 -35.47
CA ARG A 564 8.49 -9.88 -36.67
C ARG A 564 7.14 -9.52 -37.27
N GLU A 565 6.24 -10.48 -37.36
CA GLU A 565 4.87 -10.27 -37.87
C GLU A 565 4.04 -9.34 -36.98
N VAL A 566 4.11 -9.53 -35.66
CA VAL A 566 3.34 -8.73 -34.70
C VAL A 566 3.93 -7.32 -34.56
N MET A 567 5.24 -7.16 -34.73
CA MET A 567 5.93 -5.88 -34.59
C MET A 567 5.45 -4.82 -35.58
N VAL A 568 5.13 -5.21 -36.82
CA VAL A 568 4.54 -4.29 -37.82
C VAL A 568 3.25 -3.65 -37.29
N ILE A 569 2.46 -4.43 -36.55
CA ILE A 569 1.19 -3.99 -35.99
C ILE A 569 1.44 -3.18 -34.72
N LEU A 570 2.39 -3.57 -33.88
CA LEU A 570 2.78 -2.79 -32.70
C LEU A 570 3.28 -1.39 -33.08
N ILE A 571 4.19 -1.28 -34.07
CA ILE A 571 4.73 0.00 -34.53
C ILE A 571 3.61 0.91 -35.04
N ARG A 572 2.62 0.37 -35.76
CA ARG A 572 1.44 1.14 -36.20
C ARG A 572 0.64 1.69 -35.01
N GLU A 573 0.57 0.95 -33.92
CA GLU A 573 -0.21 1.30 -32.73
C GLU A 573 0.57 2.14 -31.70
N PHE A 574 1.88 2.41 -31.91
CA PHE A 574 2.68 3.30 -31.04
C PHE A 574 2.12 4.72 -30.98
N GLN A 575 1.53 5.19 -32.09
CA GLN A 575 0.88 6.50 -32.20
C GLN A 575 -0.56 6.52 -31.67
N SER A 576 -1.06 5.40 -31.10
CA SER A 576 -2.44 5.34 -30.61
C SER A 576 -2.65 6.37 -29.48
N PRO A 577 -3.74 7.15 -29.51
CA PRO A 577 -4.07 8.08 -28.43
C PRO A 577 -4.61 7.37 -27.18
N ASP A 578 -5.02 6.10 -27.28
CA ASP A 578 -5.59 5.34 -26.17
C ASP A 578 -4.49 4.86 -25.21
N GLU A 579 -4.55 5.34 -23.96
CA GLU A 579 -3.61 5.00 -22.90
C GLU A 579 -3.63 3.51 -22.53
N GLU A 580 -4.79 2.84 -22.61
CA GLU A 580 -4.88 1.38 -22.38
C GLU A 580 -4.12 0.61 -23.46
N MET A 581 -4.22 1.08 -24.72
CA MET A 581 -3.51 0.50 -25.85
C MET A 581 -2.00 0.68 -25.72
N LYS A 582 -1.53 1.89 -25.37
CA LYS A 582 -0.10 2.15 -25.13
C LYS A 582 0.48 1.25 -24.05
N LYS A 583 -0.23 1.06 -22.93
CA LYS A 583 0.19 0.16 -21.85
C LYS A 583 0.32 -1.27 -22.33
N ILE A 584 -0.65 -1.75 -23.11
CA ILE A 584 -0.57 -3.10 -23.66
C ILE A 584 0.60 -3.22 -24.63
N VAL A 585 0.73 -2.27 -25.57
CA VAL A 585 1.79 -2.28 -26.58
C VAL A 585 3.18 -2.22 -25.93
N LEU A 586 3.40 -1.36 -24.93
CA LEU A 586 4.64 -1.32 -24.14
C LEU A 586 4.93 -2.66 -23.46
N LYS A 587 3.92 -3.29 -22.85
CA LYS A 587 4.08 -4.59 -22.21
C LYS A 587 4.44 -5.69 -23.22
N VAL A 588 3.81 -5.68 -24.39
CA VAL A 588 4.10 -6.65 -25.47
C VAL A 588 5.51 -6.42 -26.01
N VAL A 589 5.93 -5.17 -26.24
CA VAL A 589 7.32 -4.85 -26.64
C VAL A 589 8.31 -5.36 -25.60
N LYS A 590 8.05 -5.14 -24.30
CA LYS A 590 8.86 -5.69 -23.21
C LYS A 590 9.02 -7.22 -23.35
N GLN A 591 7.93 -7.95 -23.55
CA GLN A 591 7.91 -9.41 -23.65
C GLN A 591 8.62 -9.93 -24.91
N CYS A 592 8.38 -9.31 -26.06
CA CYS A 592 9.05 -9.65 -27.31
C CYS A 592 10.56 -9.45 -27.19
N CYS A 593 11.00 -8.34 -26.62
CA CYS A 593 12.42 -8.06 -26.43
C CYS A 593 13.06 -9.04 -25.44
N MET A 594 12.35 -9.48 -24.38
CA MET A 594 12.85 -10.47 -23.42
C MET A 594 13.11 -11.86 -24.03
N THR A 595 12.49 -12.20 -25.17
CA THR A 595 12.52 -13.57 -25.71
C THR A 595 13.82 -13.84 -26.48
N ASP A 596 14.56 -14.90 -26.17
CA ASP A 596 15.90 -15.19 -26.71
C ASP A 596 15.97 -15.22 -28.25
N GLY A 597 14.90 -15.67 -28.93
CA GLY A 597 14.85 -15.78 -30.39
C GLY A 597 14.93 -14.45 -31.18
N VAL A 598 14.68 -13.30 -30.53
CA VAL A 598 14.71 -11.99 -31.22
C VAL A 598 16.13 -11.45 -31.27
N GLU A 599 16.68 -11.19 -32.44
CA GLU A 599 18.05 -10.68 -32.58
C GLU A 599 18.20 -9.22 -32.10
N PRO A 600 19.28 -8.85 -31.36
CA PRO A 600 19.50 -7.48 -30.91
C PRO A 600 19.58 -6.46 -32.06
N GLN A 601 20.13 -6.85 -33.22
CA GLN A 601 20.25 -5.97 -34.38
C GLN A 601 18.88 -5.54 -34.92
N TYR A 602 17.93 -6.47 -35.00
CA TYR A 602 16.57 -6.19 -35.40
C TYR A 602 15.90 -5.16 -34.47
N ILE A 603 16.14 -5.26 -33.16
CA ILE A 603 15.61 -4.29 -32.18
C ILE A 603 16.20 -2.89 -32.41
N LYS A 604 17.51 -2.80 -32.69
CA LYS A 604 18.20 -1.51 -32.93
C LYS A 604 17.66 -0.77 -34.15
N GLU A 605 17.44 -1.49 -35.25
CA GLU A 605 17.08 -0.90 -36.55
C GLU A 605 15.58 -0.63 -36.67
N GLU A 606 14.73 -1.59 -36.29
CA GLU A 606 13.29 -1.54 -36.60
C GLU A 606 12.44 -1.06 -35.41
N ILE A 607 12.85 -1.31 -34.16
CA ILE A 607 12.01 -1.04 -32.98
C ILE A 607 12.41 0.27 -32.30
N LEU A 608 13.70 0.43 -31.97
CA LEU A 608 14.16 1.55 -31.16
C LEU A 608 13.84 2.94 -31.74
N PRO A 609 14.02 3.22 -33.05
CA PRO A 609 13.72 4.54 -33.59
C PRO A 609 12.24 4.93 -33.40
N HIS A 610 11.34 3.99 -33.63
CA HIS A 610 9.91 4.21 -33.45
C HIS A 610 9.54 4.29 -31.96
N PHE A 611 10.16 3.47 -31.11
CA PHE A 611 9.91 3.46 -29.67
C PHE A 611 10.25 4.79 -29.01
N PHE A 612 11.47 5.30 -29.22
CA PHE A 612 11.89 6.59 -28.65
C PHE A 612 11.09 7.76 -29.22
N ARG A 613 10.76 7.75 -30.52
CA ARG A 613 9.98 8.83 -31.13
C ARG A 613 8.57 8.99 -30.55
N HIS A 614 7.90 7.91 -30.16
CA HIS A 614 6.49 7.95 -29.75
C HIS A 614 6.28 7.85 -28.24
N PHE A 615 7.11 7.07 -27.53
CA PHE A 615 6.92 6.85 -26.08
C PHE A 615 7.75 7.80 -25.22
N TRP A 616 8.94 8.20 -25.64
CA TRP A 616 9.76 9.16 -24.88
C TRP A 616 9.29 10.58 -25.18
N THR A 617 8.19 10.97 -24.53
CA THR A 617 7.57 12.30 -24.63
C THR A 617 7.27 12.85 -23.24
N HIS A 618 7.18 14.18 -23.12
CA HIS A 618 6.91 14.84 -21.83
C HIS A 618 5.60 14.38 -21.15
N ARG A 619 4.58 14.01 -21.94
CA ARG A 619 3.29 13.55 -21.40
C ARG A 619 3.42 12.23 -20.64
N MET A 620 4.33 11.35 -21.06
CA MET A 620 4.54 10.05 -20.42
C MET A 620 5.21 10.17 -19.04
N ALA A 621 5.94 11.26 -18.80
CA ALA A 621 6.59 11.53 -17.52
C ALA A 621 5.64 12.04 -16.42
N LEU A 622 4.46 12.56 -16.79
CA LEU A 622 3.50 13.12 -15.82
C LEU A 622 2.73 12.02 -15.05
N ASP A 623 2.37 10.91 -15.70
CA ASP A 623 1.69 9.79 -15.04
C ASP A 623 2.71 8.78 -14.49
N ARG A 624 2.72 8.58 -13.17
CA ARG A 624 3.62 7.65 -12.48
C ARG A 624 3.49 6.20 -12.94
N ARG A 625 2.31 5.77 -13.41
CA ARG A 625 2.12 4.40 -13.93
C ARG A 625 2.79 4.22 -15.29
N ASN A 626 2.58 5.18 -16.18
CA ASN A 626 3.21 5.22 -17.51
C ASN A 626 4.73 5.37 -17.39
N PHE A 627 5.19 6.29 -16.53
CA PHE A 627 6.59 6.47 -16.15
C PHE A 627 7.24 5.13 -15.81
N ARG A 628 6.68 4.41 -14.82
CA ARG A 628 7.28 3.16 -14.33
C ARG A 628 7.31 2.11 -15.43
N GLN A 629 6.21 1.96 -16.16
CA GLN A 629 6.13 0.97 -17.23
C GLN A 629 7.11 1.27 -18.37
N LEU A 630 7.27 2.54 -18.76
CA LEU A 630 8.19 2.94 -19.82
C LEU A 630 9.65 2.71 -19.42
N VAL A 631 10.03 3.12 -18.20
CA VAL A 631 11.36 2.89 -17.66
C VAL A 631 11.66 1.40 -17.58
N ASP A 632 10.78 0.62 -16.95
CA ASP A 632 10.97 -0.83 -16.80
C ASP A 632 11.03 -1.54 -18.17
N THR A 633 10.31 -1.05 -19.19
CA THR A 633 10.38 -1.59 -20.56
C THR A 633 11.71 -1.23 -21.23
N THR A 634 12.17 0.01 -21.07
CA THR A 634 13.42 0.48 -21.68
C THR A 634 14.64 -0.23 -21.07
N VAL A 635 14.60 -0.53 -19.77
CA VAL A 635 15.65 -1.30 -19.08
C VAL A 635 15.76 -2.73 -19.63
N GLU A 636 14.66 -3.44 -19.87
CA GLU A 636 14.77 -4.78 -20.48
C GLU A 636 15.26 -4.74 -21.91
N ILE A 637 14.91 -3.69 -22.66
CA ILE A 637 15.45 -3.52 -24.01
C ILE A 637 16.96 -3.30 -23.92
N ALA A 638 17.43 -2.51 -22.94
CA ALA A 638 18.86 -2.30 -22.69
C ALA A 638 19.60 -3.59 -22.35
N ASN A 639 19.00 -4.48 -21.53
CA ASN A 639 19.57 -5.77 -21.16
C ASN A 639 19.92 -6.63 -22.39
N LYS A 640 19.25 -6.42 -23.51
CA LYS A 640 19.46 -7.18 -24.74
C LYS A 640 20.26 -6.45 -25.82
N VAL A 641 20.03 -5.15 -25.97
CA VAL A 641 20.61 -4.33 -27.03
C VAL A 641 21.97 -3.75 -26.65
N GLY A 642 22.24 -3.66 -25.34
CA GLY A 642 23.41 -3.03 -24.75
C GLY A 642 23.08 -1.68 -24.11
N GLY A 643 23.76 -1.36 -23.00
CA GLY A 643 23.51 -0.14 -22.24
C GLY A 643 23.86 1.14 -22.99
N ALA A 644 24.98 1.16 -23.72
CA ALA A 644 25.44 2.35 -24.44
C ALA A 644 24.47 2.83 -25.53
N GLU A 645 23.82 1.91 -26.25
CA GLU A 645 22.83 2.24 -27.29
C GLU A 645 21.63 2.98 -26.70
N ILE A 646 21.14 2.56 -25.53
CA ILE A 646 20.01 3.20 -24.85
C ILE A 646 20.44 4.52 -24.20
N VAL A 647 21.57 4.53 -23.51
CA VAL A 647 22.09 5.72 -22.84
C VAL A 647 22.35 6.83 -23.87
N SER A 648 23.01 6.55 -25.00
CA SER A 648 23.27 7.55 -26.06
C SER A 648 22.03 8.28 -26.59
N ARG A 649 20.88 7.62 -26.62
CA ARG A 649 19.61 8.22 -27.03
C ARG A 649 18.96 9.07 -25.95
N LEU A 650 19.31 8.83 -24.68
CA LEU A 650 18.74 9.46 -23.50
C LEU A 650 19.58 10.58 -22.91
N VAL A 651 20.90 10.58 -23.11
CA VAL A 651 21.79 11.55 -22.42
C VAL A 651 21.43 13.00 -22.71
N ASN A 652 21.05 13.34 -23.94
CA ASN A 652 20.68 14.71 -24.29
C ASN A 652 19.41 15.17 -23.55
N ASP A 653 18.51 14.24 -23.22
CA ASP A 653 17.24 14.51 -22.55
C ASP A 653 17.42 14.77 -21.04
N LEU A 654 18.60 14.49 -20.47
CA LEU A 654 18.95 14.93 -19.11
C LEU A 654 19.03 16.45 -19.00
N LYS A 655 19.17 17.16 -20.12
CA LYS A 655 19.21 18.63 -20.18
C LYS A 655 17.91 19.26 -20.66
N ASP A 656 16.82 18.50 -20.69
CA ASP A 656 15.49 19.03 -21.00
C ASP A 656 15.03 20.02 -19.91
N ASP A 657 14.22 21.02 -20.26
CA ASP A 657 13.69 22.01 -19.30
C ASP A 657 12.72 21.40 -18.27
N ASN A 658 12.03 20.32 -18.64
CA ASN A 658 11.03 19.67 -17.79
C ASN A 658 11.67 18.70 -16.77
N GLU A 659 11.59 19.05 -15.49
CA GLU A 659 12.18 18.27 -14.40
C GLU A 659 11.64 16.83 -14.28
N GLN A 660 10.33 16.63 -14.49
CA GLN A 660 9.72 15.30 -14.44
C GLN A 660 10.26 14.40 -15.55
N TYR A 661 10.54 14.99 -16.71
CA TYR A 661 11.14 14.29 -17.84
C TYR A 661 12.60 13.94 -17.55
N ARG A 662 13.40 14.90 -17.06
CA ARG A 662 14.78 14.64 -16.59
C ARG A 662 14.82 13.51 -15.55
N LYS A 663 13.87 13.49 -14.62
CA LYS A 663 13.74 12.44 -13.59
C LYS A 663 13.47 11.07 -14.19
N MET A 664 12.63 10.99 -15.23
CA MET A 664 12.35 9.73 -15.94
C MET A 664 13.57 9.20 -16.66
N VAL A 665 14.29 10.10 -17.33
CA VAL A 665 15.55 9.78 -18.02
C VAL A 665 16.59 9.28 -17.01
N MET A 666 16.72 9.97 -15.88
CA MET A 666 17.68 9.60 -14.83
C MET A 666 17.34 8.26 -14.16
N ASP A 667 16.06 7.98 -13.86
CA ASP A 667 15.62 6.66 -13.34
C ASP A 667 15.93 5.52 -14.32
N CYS A 668 15.82 5.79 -15.63
CA CYS A 668 16.18 4.82 -16.65
C CYS A 668 17.69 4.59 -16.73
N ILE A 669 18.49 5.65 -16.76
CA ILE A 669 19.96 5.55 -16.82
C ILE A 669 20.51 4.85 -15.56
N GLU A 670 19.97 5.17 -14.39
CA GLU A 670 20.31 4.53 -13.11
C GLU A 670 20.13 3.02 -13.18
N LYS A 671 18.96 2.54 -13.60
CA LYS A 671 18.68 1.10 -13.71
C LYS A 671 19.48 0.42 -14.82
N VAL A 672 19.68 1.07 -15.96
CA VAL A 672 20.48 0.52 -17.08
C VAL A 672 21.93 0.31 -16.65
N LEU A 673 22.56 1.33 -16.06
CA LEU A 673 23.95 1.25 -15.61
C LEU A 673 24.12 0.38 -14.36
N GLY A 674 23.11 0.32 -13.49
CA GLY A 674 23.10 -0.59 -12.35
C GLY A 674 23.12 -2.07 -12.79
N ASN A 675 22.45 -2.40 -13.90
CA ASN A 675 22.37 -3.77 -14.42
C ASN A 675 23.56 -4.15 -15.31
N LEU A 676 23.93 -3.29 -16.27
CA LEU A 676 24.90 -3.60 -17.33
C LEU A 676 26.31 -3.04 -17.05
N GLY A 677 26.44 -2.09 -16.12
CA GLY A 677 27.67 -1.32 -15.91
C GLY A 677 27.94 -0.31 -17.03
N ALA A 678 29.13 0.30 -17.00
CA ALA A 678 29.56 1.33 -17.95
C ALA A 678 30.67 0.89 -18.92
N ALA A 679 30.94 -0.42 -19.04
CA ALA A 679 32.03 -0.93 -19.88
C ALA A 679 31.85 -0.58 -21.37
N ASP A 680 30.60 -0.59 -21.85
CA ASP A 680 30.26 -0.34 -23.25
C ASP A 680 30.20 1.16 -23.62
N ILE A 681 30.36 2.06 -22.64
CA ILE A 681 30.26 3.51 -22.85
C ILE A 681 31.59 4.06 -23.35
N ASP A 682 31.58 4.74 -24.49
CA ASP A 682 32.75 5.41 -25.06
C ASP A 682 33.06 6.76 -24.36
N SER A 683 34.25 7.30 -24.59
CA SER A 683 34.73 8.53 -23.92
C SER A 683 33.83 9.74 -24.18
N ARG A 684 33.22 9.84 -25.38
CA ARG A 684 32.35 10.98 -25.71
C ARG A 684 31.02 10.88 -24.98
N LEU A 685 30.43 9.69 -24.96
CA LEU A 685 29.18 9.46 -24.24
C LEU A 685 29.37 9.62 -22.72
N GLU A 686 30.54 9.24 -22.20
CA GLU A 686 30.92 9.51 -20.81
C GLU A 686 30.91 11.00 -20.47
N GLU A 687 31.56 11.85 -21.28
CA GLU A 687 31.56 13.31 -21.09
C GLU A 687 30.14 13.89 -21.11
N GLN A 688 29.34 13.48 -22.09
CA GLN A 688 27.95 13.93 -22.21
C GLN A 688 27.11 13.48 -21.01
N LEU A 689 27.33 12.26 -20.52
CA LEU A 689 26.60 11.69 -19.39
C LEU A 689 26.91 12.46 -18.10
N ILE A 690 28.18 12.72 -17.82
CA ILE A 690 28.59 13.49 -16.64
C ILE A 690 28.05 14.93 -16.70
N ASP A 691 28.16 15.58 -17.85
CA ASP A 691 27.65 16.93 -18.08
C ASP A 691 26.11 17.00 -17.93
N GLY A 692 25.39 16.03 -18.51
CA GLY A 692 23.93 15.90 -18.36
C GLY A 692 23.48 15.69 -16.92
N ILE A 693 24.16 14.80 -16.18
CA ILE A 693 23.84 14.51 -14.77
C ILE A 693 24.16 15.71 -13.88
N LEU A 694 25.27 16.41 -14.10
CA LEU A 694 25.61 17.62 -13.35
C LEU A 694 24.56 18.71 -13.54
N TYR A 695 24.12 18.93 -14.79
CA TYR A 695 23.04 19.87 -15.09
C TYR A 695 21.72 19.47 -14.39
N ALA A 696 21.29 18.21 -14.56
CA ALA A 696 20.07 17.70 -13.95
C ALA A 696 20.12 17.72 -12.40
N PHE A 697 21.31 17.63 -11.80
CA PHE A 697 21.51 17.69 -10.36
C PHE A 697 21.50 19.12 -9.81
N GLN A 698 21.93 20.10 -10.60
CA GLN A 698 21.92 21.51 -10.23
C GLN A 698 20.51 22.12 -10.34
N GLU A 699 19.81 21.83 -11.43
CA GLU A 699 18.49 22.39 -11.76
C GLU A 699 17.32 21.63 -11.10
N GLN A 700 17.45 21.23 -9.83
CA GLN A 700 16.37 20.55 -9.10
C GLN A 700 15.49 21.57 -8.36
N THR A 701 14.17 21.44 -8.49
CA THR A 701 13.23 22.18 -7.63
C THR A 701 12.87 21.39 -6.39
N ASN A 702 12.79 20.06 -6.50
CA ASN A 702 12.52 19.16 -5.39
C ASN A 702 13.68 18.17 -5.20
N GLU A 703 14.08 17.94 -3.94
CA GLU A 703 15.17 17.00 -3.64
C GLU A 703 14.70 15.56 -3.75
N ASP A 704 14.84 15.00 -4.94
CA ASP A 704 14.45 13.63 -5.25
C ASP A 704 15.57 12.62 -5.06
N VAL A 705 15.20 11.47 -4.46
CA VAL A 705 16.11 10.33 -4.24
C VAL A 705 16.58 9.71 -5.56
N ILE A 706 15.77 9.76 -6.62
CA ILE A 706 16.10 9.19 -7.94
C ILE A 706 17.34 9.87 -8.54
N MET A 707 17.42 11.19 -8.47
CA MET A 707 18.57 11.92 -9.02
C MET A 707 19.85 11.64 -8.23
N LEU A 708 19.74 11.55 -6.89
CA LEU A 708 20.85 11.19 -6.02
C LEU A 708 21.34 9.75 -6.28
N ASN A 709 20.39 8.80 -6.40
CA ASN A 709 20.69 7.40 -6.72
C ASN A 709 21.39 7.30 -8.08
N GLY A 710 20.82 7.91 -9.12
CA GLY A 710 21.39 7.86 -10.46
C GLY A 710 22.78 8.47 -10.52
N PHE A 711 23.02 9.59 -9.83
CA PHE A 711 24.35 10.22 -9.80
C PHE A 711 25.36 9.26 -9.17
N GLY A 712 25.02 8.70 -8.00
CA GLY A 712 25.87 7.74 -7.32
C GLY A 712 26.16 6.50 -8.15
N VAL A 713 25.14 5.91 -8.79
CA VAL A 713 25.29 4.72 -9.63
C VAL A 713 26.15 5.02 -10.86
N VAL A 714 25.97 6.16 -11.52
CA VAL A 714 26.79 6.52 -12.69
C VAL A 714 28.26 6.66 -12.29
N VAL A 715 28.55 7.41 -11.22
CA VAL A 715 29.94 7.59 -10.72
C VAL A 715 30.55 6.24 -10.32
N THR A 716 29.77 5.38 -9.65
CA THR A 716 30.22 4.04 -9.26
C THR A 716 30.46 3.14 -10.47
N SER A 717 29.60 3.20 -11.48
CA SER A 717 29.70 2.39 -12.70
C SER A 717 30.91 2.78 -13.57
N LEU A 718 31.29 4.06 -13.60
CA LEU A 718 32.47 4.55 -14.31
C LEU A 718 33.77 4.23 -13.55
N GLY A 719 33.72 4.10 -12.22
CA GLY A 719 34.86 3.77 -11.38
C GLY A 719 36.02 4.75 -11.60
N ALA A 720 37.22 4.23 -11.88
CA ALA A 720 38.42 5.05 -12.10
C ALA A 720 38.34 6.04 -13.27
N ARG A 721 37.42 5.85 -14.22
CA ARG A 721 37.24 6.75 -15.38
C ARG A 721 36.72 8.12 -14.97
N VAL A 722 36.00 8.21 -13.85
CA VAL A 722 35.41 9.47 -13.38
C VAL A 722 36.45 10.51 -12.88
N LYS A 723 37.71 10.09 -12.72
CA LYS A 723 38.79 10.90 -12.12
C LYS A 723 38.91 12.32 -12.69
N PRO A 724 38.87 12.58 -14.01
CA PRO A 724 38.98 13.93 -14.57
C PRO A 724 37.84 14.87 -14.14
N TYR A 725 36.69 14.30 -13.82
CA TYR A 725 35.46 15.04 -13.49
C TYR A 725 35.28 15.26 -11.99
N LEU A 726 35.99 14.53 -11.14
CA LEU A 726 35.88 14.65 -9.68
C LEU A 726 36.05 16.09 -9.16
N PRO A 727 37.00 16.92 -9.65
CA PRO A 727 37.10 18.31 -9.20
C PRO A 727 35.82 19.12 -9.45
N GLN A 728 35.18 18.94 -10.62
CA GLN A 728 33.93 19.62 -10.97
C GLN A 728 32.75 19.11 -10.14
N ILE A 729 32.67 17.79 -9.92
CA ILE A 729 31.64 17.16 -9.08
C ILE A 729 31.75 17.70 -7.65
N CYS A 730 32.96 17.69 -7.06
CA CYS A 730 33.19 18.21 -5.72
C CYS A 730 32.90 19.72 -5.63
N GLY A 731 33.27 20.51 -6.64
CA GLY A 731 32.91 21.92 -6.71
C GLY A 731 31.39 22.14 -6.66
N THR A 732 30.63 21.33 -7.39
CA THR A 732 29.16 21.37 -7.37
C THR A 732 28.59 20.97 -6.01
N ILE A 733 29.13 19.92 -5.39
CA ILE A 733 28.72 19.45 -4.06
C ILE A 733 28.95 20.53 -3.01
N LEU A 734 30.13 21.15 -3.00
CA LEU A 734 30.47 22.24 -2.06
C LEU A 734 29.54 23.44 -2.25
N TRP A 735 29.24 23.80 -3.50
CA TRP A 735 28.28 24.87 -3.78
C TRP A 735 26.88 24.55 -3.25
N ARG A 736 26.40 23.30 -3.42
CA ARG A 736 25.09 22.87 -2.89
C ARG A 736 25.07 22.74 -1.37
N LEU A 737 26.18 22.35 -0.73
CA LEU A 737 26.29 22.27 0.73
C LEU A 737 26.18 23.66 1.38
N ASN A 738 26.53 24.73 0.66
CA ASN A 738 26.36 26.12 1.11
C ASN A 738 24.97 26.71 0.82
N ASN A 739 24.03 25.91 0.29
CA ASN A 739 22.69 26.39 -0.04
C ASN A 739 21.87 26.69 1.23
N LYS A 740 21.00 27.70 1.16
CA LYS A 740 20.07 28.05 2.26
C LYS A 740 19.09 26.92 2.59
N ALA A 741 18.66 26.16 1.59
CA ALA A 741 17.73 25.05 1.76
C ALA A 741 18.41 23.84 2.45
N ALA A 742 17.86 23.43 3.59
CA ALA A 742 18.37 22.31 4.39
C ALA A 742 18.36 20.98 3.61
N LYS A 743 17.30 20.72 2.83
CA LYS A 743 17.16 19.50 2.02
C LYS A 743 18.23 19.41 0.92
N VAL A 744 18.60 20.52 0.28
CA VAL A 744 19.74 20.56 -0.66
C VAL A 744 21.06 20.19 0.03
N ARG A 745 21.30 20.70 1.23
CA ARG A 745 22.50 20.35 2.03
C ARG A 745 22.51 18.86 2.38
N GLN A 746 21.35 18.31 2.76
CA GLN A 746 21.16 16.89 3.03
C GLN A 746 21.59 16.03 1.83
N GLN A 747 21.03 16.33 0.66
CA GLN A 747 21.30 15.57 -0.57
C GLN A 747 22.76 15.69 -1.02
N ALA A 748 23.41 16.84 -0.81
CA ALA A 748 24.82 17.03 -1.08
C ALA A 748 25.71 16.15 -0.18
N ALA A 749 25.39 16.09 1.13
CA ALA A 749 26.10 15.22 2.07
C ALA A 749 25.88 13.73 1.77
N ASP A 750 24.66 13.34 1.40
CA ASP A 750 24.35 11.97 0.97
C ASP A 750 25.09 11.57 -0.31
N LEU A 751 25.30 12.51 -1.24
CA LEU A 751 26.08 12.26 -2.45
C LEU A 751 27.54 11.96 -2.11
N ILE A 752 28.14 12.70 -1.18
CA ILE A 752 29.51 12.44 -0.67
C ILE A 752 29.62 11.01 -0.15
N SER A 753 28.63 10.57 0.64
CA SER A 753 28.60 9.21 1.19
C SER A 753 28.67 8.13 0.11
N ARG A 754 28.02 8.35 -1.03
CA ARG A 754 27.97 7.41 -2.15
C ARG A 754 29.24 7.39 -3.01
N ILE A 755 29.85 8.57 -3.23
CA ILE A 755 31.02 8.69 -4.11
C ILE A 755 32.35 8.45 -3.40
N ALA A 756 32.37 8.43 -2.05
CA ALA A 756 33.60 8.35 -1.26
C ALA A 756 34.51 7.17 -1.63
N ALA A 757 33.93 5.99 -1.87
CA ALA A 757 34.67 4.79 -2.28
C ALA A 757 35.37 5.01 -3.64
N VAL A 758 34.65 5.54 -4.62
CA VAL A 758 35.17 5.78 -5.98
C VAL A 758 36.27 6.84 -5.99
N MET A 759 36.12 7.89 -5.19
CA MET A 759 37.15 8.93 -5.06
C MET A 759 38.48 8.38 -4.53
N HIS A 760 38.42 7.40 -3.64
CA HIS A 760 39.61 6.74 -3.14
C HIS A 760 40.23 5.78 -4.15
N GLU A 761 39.42 5.01 -4.89
CA GLU A 761 39.90 4.21 -6.01
C GLU A 761 40.62 5.08 -7.08
N CYS A 762 40.18 6.33 -7.26
CA CYS A 762 40.83 7.31 -8.12
C CYS A 762 42.14 7.91 -7.56
N ASN A 763 42.52 7.56 -6.32
CA ASN A 763 43.63 8.11 -5.55
C ASN A 763 43.53 9.63 -5.26
N GLU A 764 42.31 10.18 -5.16
CA GLU A 764 42.07 11.60 -4.83
C GLU A 764 41.86 11.82 -3.33
N GLU A 765 42.78 11.32 -2.50
CA GLU A 765 42.74 11.44 -1.03
C GLU A 765 42.69 12.90 -0.55
N LYS A 766 43.37 13.82 -1.26
CA LYS A 766 43.39 15.26 -0.93
C LYS A 766 42.01 15.89 -1.05
N LEU A 767 41.27 15.52 -2.10
CA LEU A 767 39.93 16.06 -2.36
C LEU A 767 38.93 15.51 -1.35
N LEU A 768 39.04 14.22 -1.00
CA LEU A 768 38.27 13.63 0.10
C LEU A 768 38.61 14.28 1.46
N GLY A 769 39.88 14.56 1.71
CA GLY A 769 40.32 15.25 2.92
C GLY A 769 39.75 16.67 3.02
N HIS A 770 39.68 17.39 1.89
CA HIS A 770 39.03 18.70 1.85
C HIS A 770 37.52 18.60 2.14
N LEU A 771 36.81 17.64 1.54
CA LEU A 771 35.40 17.38 1.86
C LEU A 771 35.20 17.01 3.34
N GLY A 772 36.14 16.26 3.93
CA GLY A 772 36.14 15.91 5.35
C GLY A 772 36.23 17.14 6.27
N VAL A 773 37.10 18.10 5.94
CA VAL A 773 37.20 19.38 6.68
C VAL A 773 35.91 20.19 6.55
N VAL A 774 35.36 20.30 5.35
CA VAL A 774 34.11 21.04 5.13
C VAL A 774 32.97 20.40 5.91
N LEU A 775 32.75 19.08 5.79
CA LEU A 775 31.71 18.39 6.54
C LEU A 775 31.90 18.52 8.06
N TYR A 776 33.15 18.56 8.54
CA TYR A 776 33.46 18.79 9.95
C TYR A 776 33.00 20.17 10.45
N GLU A 777 33.14 21.22 9.64
CA GLU A 777 32.65 22.56 9.97
C GLU A 777 31.12 22.60 10.10
N TYR A 778 30.42 21.74 9.34
CA TYR A 778 28.96 21.60 9.36
C TYR A 778 28.40 20.71 10.49
N LEU A 779 29.22 20.20 11.43
CA LEU A 779 28.72 19.45 12.60
C LEU A 779 27.83 20.27 13.54
N GLY A 780 27.80 21.60 13.37
CA GLY A 780 26.91 22.52 14.10
C GLY A 780 25.54 22.73 13.46
N GLU A 781 25.15 21.91 12.48
CA GLU A 781 23.87 22.04 11.77
C GLU A 781 22.66 21.88 12.72
N GLU A 782 21.69 22.78 12.59
CA GLU A 782 20.50 22.83 13.45
C GLU A 782 19.49 21.73 13.12
N TYR A 783 19.41 21.34 11.84
CA TYR A 783 18.47 20.35 11.35
C TYR A 783 19.02 18.92 11.55
N PRO A 784 18.34 18.05 12.34
CA PRO A 784 18.86 16.72 12.67
C PRO A 784 18.98 15.78 11.46
N GLU A 785 18.07 15.89 10.49
CA GLU A 785 18.12 15.08 9.25
C GLU A 785 19.35 15.38 8.39
N VAL A 786 19.71 16.67 8.30
CA VAL A 786 20.90 17.13 7.58
C VAL A 786 22.16 16.73 8.33
N LEU A 787 22.17 16.92 9.65
CA LEU A 787 23.27 16.49 10.52
C LEU A 787 23.53 14.99 10.40
N GLY A 788 22.49 14.16 10.41
CA GLY A 788 22.62 12.71 10.18
C GLY A 788 23.27 12.37 8.84
N SER A 789 22.94 13.11 7.78
CA SER A 789 23.50 12.93 6.43
C SER A 789 24.97 13.40 6.36
N ILE A 790 25.32 14.50 7.03
CA ILE A 790 26.70 14.98 7.20
C ILE A 790 27.55 13.94 7.95
N LEU A 791 27.03 13.38 9.05
CA LEU A 791 27.69 12.30 9.78
C LEU A 791 27.84 11.04 8.92
N GLY A 792 26.84 10.72 8.09
CA GLY A 792 26.90 9.66 7.09
C GLY A 792 28.03 9.86 6.08
N GLY A 793 28.16 11.07 5.54
CA GLY A 793 29.26 11.46 4.66
C GLY A 793 30.63 11.35 5.34
N LEU A 794 30.78 11.86 6.57
CA LEU A 794 32.02 11.73 7.34
C LEU A 794 32.38 10.29 7.62
N LYS A 795 31.40 9.46 8.00
CA LYS A 795 31.60 8.02 8.19
C LYS A 795 32.11 7.35 6.92
N ALA A 796 31.53 7.68 5.76
CA ALA A 796 31.96 7.13 4.49
C ALA A 796 33.41 7.52 4.15
N ILE A 797 33.79 8.78 4.38
CA ILE A 797 35.17 9.24 4.17
C ILE A 797 36.14 8.52 5.12
N VAL A 798 35.83 8.46 6.42
CA VAL A 798 36.68 7.81 7.44
C VAL A 798 36.91 6.34 7.13
N ASN A 799 35.86 5.64 6.70
CA ASN A 799 35.94 4.22 6.33
C ASN A 799 36.93 3.95 5.19
N VAL A 800 37.12 4.94 4.31
CA VAL A 800 37.87 4.77 3.07
C VAL A 800 39.29 5.33 3.17
N ILE A 801 39.48 6.55 3.70
CA ILE A 801 40.83 7.13 3.90
C ILE A 801 41.60 6.38 5.00
N GLY A 802 40.89 5.89 6.01
CA GLY A 802 41.48 5.33 7.22
C GLY A 802 41.92 6.39 8.23
N MET A 803 42.22 5.91 9.44
CA MET A 803 42.30 6.74 10.65
C MET A 803 43.52 7.68 10.72
N THR A 804 44.60 7.38 10.00
CA THR A 804 45.88 8.08 10.11
C THR A 804 46.03 9.27 9.17
N LYS A 805 45.30 9.26 8.04
CA LYS A 805 45.36 10.28 6.99
C LYS A 805 44.11 11.18 6.96
N MET A 806 43.15 10.95 7.85
CA MET A 806 41.91 11.73 7.90
C MET A 806 42.19 13.19 8.25
N THR A 807 41.59 14.10 7.49
CA THR A 807 41.52 15.53 7.79
C THR A 807 40.05 15.92 7.92
N PRO A 808 39.58 16.36 9.10
CA PRO A 808 40.33 16.67 10.33
C PRO A 808 40.83 15.41 11.09
N PRO A 809 41.88 15.54 11.93
CA PRO A 809 42.36 14.45 12.76
C PRO A 809 41.28 13.92 13.71
N ILE A 810 41.31 12.62 14.00
CA ILE A 810 40.32 11.97 14.90
C ILE A 810 40.31 12.59 16.30
N LYS A 811 41.48 13.07 16.76
CA LYS A 811 41.63 13.76 18.05
C LYS A 811 40.71 14.98 18.16
N ASP A 812 40.43 15.64 17.04
CA ASP A 812 39.58 16.83 16.99
C ASP A 812 38.14 16.46 16.63
N LEU A 813 37.96 15.45 15.78
CA LEU A 813 36.64 14.95 15.38
C LEU A 813 35.85 14.35 16.55
N LEU A 814 36.46 13.49 17.37
CA LEU A 814 35.77 12.73 18.40
C LEU A 814 35.15 13.62 19.50
N PRO A 815 35.86 14.61 20.07
CA PRO A 815 35.27 15.54 21.03
C PRO A 815 34.06 16.29 20.45
N ARG A 816 34.07 16.63 19.16
CA ARG A 816 32.96 17.32 18.49
C ARG A 816 31.74 16.43 18.29
N LEU A 817 31.93 15.11 18.16
CA LEU A 817 30.85 14.12 18.08
C LEU A 817 30.22 13.81 19.45
N THR A 818 30.97 13.87 20.55
CA THR A 818 30.44 13.53 21.90
C THR A 818 29.18 14.32 22.33
N PRO A 819 29.04 15.64 22.11
CA PRO A 819 27.80 16.35 22.43
C PRO A 819 26.64 15.97 21.51
N ILE A 820 26.91 15.53 20.27
CA ILE A 820 25.89 15.14 19.30
C ILE A 820 25.17 13.86 19.73
N LEU A 821 25.84 12.96 20.47
CA LEU A 821 25.22 11.76 21.04
C LEU A 821 24.07 12.05 22.03
N LYS A 822 23.95 13.29 22.52
CA LYS A 822 22.82 13.72 23.38
C LYS A 822 21.61 14.20 22.57
N ASN A 823 21.74 14.31 21.25
CA ASN A 823 20.64 14.66 20.37
C ASN A 823 19.66 13.47 20.30
N ARG A 824 18.36 13.72 20.46
CA ARG A 824 17.33 12.67 20.46
C ARG A 824 17.15 12.00 19.09
N PHE A 825 17.68 12.61 18.03
CA PHE A 825 17.50 12.20 16.63
C PHE A 825 18.78 11.72 15.92
N ALA A 826 19.97 11.88 16.53
CA ALA A 826 21.26 11.58 15.89
C ALA A 826 21.86 10.24 16.31
#